data_AF-A0A0D1XHR6-F1
#
_entry.id   AF-A0A0D1XHR6-F1
#
_cell.length_a   1.000
_cell.length_b   1.000
_cell.length_c   1.000
_cell.angle_alpha   90.00
_cell.angle_beta   90.00
_cell.angle_gamma   90.00
#
_symmetry.space_group_name_H-M   'P 1'
#
loop_
_entity.id
_entity.type
_entity.pdbx_description
1 polymer ?
#
loop_
_entity_poly.entity_id
_entity_poly.type
_entity_poly.pdbx_seq_one_letter_code
_entity_poly.pdbx_strand_id
1 'polypeptide(L)'
;MADALDQSSEIYQGFWIDWSRGRTWGLTWTLSPTHATILTNSLALFVSIAAIQLWNIIRYTLHQTGGSRPPETATPHLRTEQFILRNAGSSLATAGHMLSLACTSRRSTKRRSRRSYAIGLLALIYAALFMTAGIFSNRAISAASTNGGSAVLVRSKQCGVWNQTYYDIVSYEGFENEEYFGLYTQYQAKVAHDVQLSLEYAQECYLSQASTQISTSVSGPAPSNASSLCHTFRSPKLTWENSTGFCPFETQMCRNDSKVVVLETGHIDSHTDLGINSDPNDRLRYQRKMTCAVLDGTGLVRGWDGTTVNSSEPKPLSQTASAFFGPSLYKNTEYTYSVTNFASFYDNFTSQVTLPYQLDSEMVYGLADPQWSTSDFEPIQELVQTAADLTLFFLSFTGMYLGPIDDPWFSAHKEQDFPHVPTFLEQRYARDTAISTLACTEQHQFCTSNDTCTGFLGYDQVQNVEPFYNALSPHQNATFDRLIRAVQASSVARLTENLALTTTPMLASSLTKTGSSGDVVSQTMPNYQWEMELTFWFSIAMAQLQRTIVQWGTGQIAADPVYLISPGLEQDKWFCKNLMVPSTVYQSFSVPAIAFVIAFGTLIIVVSVLVEQIATLIRKCLGKSPPEDDWEDDNMLGIPRSMIQRLGGSQRVARDNSHRSICRQCKARRSVELQNIQRNLTSHRNSSQVLPTNDPSYSFVNRPLISTEGRTQIRPDHSPAQGSWMTISLGTPASTSFPEMIREVLGGQPDNDERRPGPVADRSPLGWHSRRSQLAQIPASWTPGQDGLAIRQLTSHSDNTYSTVCIHQAEV
;
A
#
# COMPACT_ATOMS: atom_id res chain seq x y z
N MET A 1 -11.48 -12.20 -14.68
CA MET A 1 -11.00 -10.82 -14.41
C MET A 1 -10.91 -10.72 -12.90
N ALA A 2 -9.76 -10.37 -12.34
CA ALA A 2 -9.64 -10.19 -10.90
C ALA A 2 -10.43 -8.93 -10.51
N ASP A 3 -11.37 -9.06 -9.57
CA ASP A 3 -12.03 -7.88 -9.01
C ASP A 3 -10.98 -7.01 -8.35
N ALA A 4 -10.81 -5.80 -8.87
CA ALA A 4 -9.99 -4.77 -8.28
C ALA A 4 -10.60 -4.36 -6.94
N LEU A 5 -10.24 -5.09 -5.88
CA LEU A 5 -10.49 -4.75 -4.48
C LEU A 5 -11.92 -4.23 -4.25
N ASP A 6 -12.93 -5.10 -4.23
CA ASP A 6 -14.25 -4.75 -3.64
C ASP A 6 -14.12 -4.64 -2.11
N GLN A 7 -13.40 -3.61 -1.69
CA GLN A 7 -13.20 -3.20 -0.31
C GLN A 7 -14.54 -2.96 0.41
N SER A 8 -15.64 -2.79 -0.32
CA SER A 8 -16.93 -2.47 0.28
C SER A 8 -17.55 -3.65 1.04
N SER A 9 -17.28 -4.90 0.61
CA SER A 9 -17.90 -6.11 1.15
C SER A 9 -17.10 -6.80 2.27
N GLU A 10 -15.81 -6.49 2.41
CA GLU A 10 -14.90 -7.15 3.37
C GLU A 10 -14.53 -6.32 4.60
N ILE A 11 -14.97 -5.06 4.71
CA ILE A 11 -14.66 -4.20 5.86
C ILE A 11 -15.49 -4.58 7.09
N TYR A 12 -14.80 -4.80 8.21
CA TYR A 12 -15.43 -5.09 9.50
C TYR A 12 -16.11 -3.86 10.09
N GLN A 13 -17.44 -3.96 10.25
CA GLN A 13 -18.25 -2.99 10.98
C GLN A 13 -18.44 -3.48 12.42
N GLY A 14 -18.06 -2.66 13.41
CA GLY A 14 -18.10 -3.03 14.82
C GLY A 14 -16.96 -2.46 15.65
N PHE A 15 -16.83 -2.97 16.87
CA PHE A 15 -15.82 -2.54 17.84
C PHE A 15 -14.53 -3.36 17.71
N TRP A 16 -13.40 -2.66 17.74
CA TRP A 16 -12.05 -3.25 17.72
C TRP A 16 -11.07 -2.35 18.47
N ILE A 17 -9.81 -2.79 18.61
CA ILE A 17 -8.74 -2.02 19.24
C ILE A 17 -7.73 -1.64 18.18
N ASP A 18 -7.62 -0.35 17.87
CA ASP A 18 -6.51 0.24 17.11
C ASP A 18 -5.27 0.29 18.02
N TRP A 19 -4.38 -0.68 17.86
CA TRP A 19 -3.16 -0.75 18.66
C TRP A 19 -2.16 0.38 18.36
N SER A 20 -2.40 1.25 17.36
CA SER A 20 -1.64 2.49 17.17
C SER A 20 -1.87 3.49 18.31
N ARG A 21 -3.00 3.38 19.02
CA ARG A 21 -3.40 4.25 20.15
C ARG A 21 -3.38 3.52 21.51
N GLY A 22 -2.88 2.29 21.52
CA GLY A 22 -2.85 1.42 22.71
C GLY A 22 -4.23 0.96 23.18
N ARG A 23 -4.23 0.06 24.18
CA ARG A 23 -5.43 -0.68 24.64
C ARG A 23 -6.62 0.20 25.08
N THR A 24 -6.36 1.38 25.65
CA THR A 24 -7.40 2.24 26.23
C THR A 24 -7.95 3.26 25.23
N TRP A 25 -7.09 4.05 24.59
CA TRP A 25 -7.50 5.08 23.62
C TRP A 25 -7.76 4.52 22.22
N GLY A 26 -7.28 3.31 21.93
CA GLY A 26 -7.50 2.59 20.67
C GLY A 26 -8.85 1.89 20.53
N LEU A 27 -9.71 1.87 21.55
CA LEU A 27 -11.06 1.31 21.39
C LEU A 27 -11.82 2.10 20.32
N THR A 28 -12.04 1.46 19.17
CA THR A 28 -12.45 2.08 17.92
C THR A 28 -13.70 1.40 17.39
N TRP A 29 -14.60 2.17 16.80
CA TRP A 29 -15.86 1.71 16.23
C TRP A 29 -15.94 2.08 14.75
N THR A 30 -15.91 1.08 13.87
CA THR A 30 -16.06 1.27 12.42
C THR A 30 -17.51 1.15 11.99
N LEU A 31 -17.97 2.09 11.16
CA LEU A 31 -19.33 2.21 10.66
C LEU A 31 -19.37 2.47 9.15
N SER A 32 -20.41 1.97 8.48
CA SER A 32 -20.72 2.33 7.10
C SER A 32 -21.13 3.81 6.95
N PRO A 33 -21.00 4.42 5.75
CA PRO A 33 -21.24 5.85 5.54
C PRO A 33 -22.55 6.39 6.14
N THR A 34 -23.63 5.62 5.99
CA THR A 34 -24.97 5.98 6.48
C THR A 34 -25.01 6.05 8.02
N HIS A 35 -24.50 5.02 8.70
CA HIS A 35 -24.48 4.98 10.17
C HIS A 35 -23.49 5.98 10.76
N ALA A 36 -22.34 6.16 10.11
CA ALA A 36 -21.37 7.21 10.45
C ALA A 36 -22.02 8.59 10.42
N THR A 37 -22.74 8.92 9.35
CA THR A 37 -23.47 10.19 9.18
C THR A 37 -24.54 10.40 10.27
N ILE A 38 -25.29 9.34 10.62
CA ILE A 38 -26.29 9.39 11.70
C ILE A 38 -25.63 9.67 13.05
N LEU A 39 -24.50 9.00 13.36
CA LEU A 39 -23.75 9.21 14.59
C LEU A 39 -23.19 10.63 14.68
N THR A 40 -22.54 11.13 13.63
CA THR A 40 -21.95 12.48 13.63
C THR A 40 -23.00 13.57 13.77
N ASN A 41 -24.15 13.44 13.09
CA ASN A 41 -25.25 14.39 13.19
C ASN A 41 -25.91 14.37 14.58
N SER A 42 -26.08 13.18 15.16
CA SER A 42 -26.63 13.02 16.51
C SER A 42 -25.72 13.64 17.57
N LEU A 43 -24.40 13.45 17.43
CA LEU A 43 -23.43 14.03 18.36
C LEU A 43 -23.32 15.55 18.20
N ALA A 44 -23.37 16.09 16.97
CA ALA A 44 -23.38 17.53 16.74
C ALA A 44 -24.61 18.21 17.36
N LEU A 45 -25.79 17.57 17.29
CA LEU A 45 -27.00 18.01 17.97
C LEU A 45 -26.82 17.98 19.50
N PHE A 46 -26.27 16.89 20.04
CA PHE A 46 -26.01 16.74 21.48
C PHE A 46 -25.03 17.80 22.01
N VAL A 47 -23.92 18.05 21.30
CA VAL A 47 -22.95 19.12 21.63
C VAL A 47 -23.63 20.49 21.59
N SER A 48 -24.54 20.73 20.64
CA SER A 48 -25.31 21.97 20.57
C SER A 48 -26.25 22.17 21.77
N ILE A 49 -26.90 21.10 22.24
CA ILE A 49 -27.73 21.12 23.46
C ILE A 49 -26.86 21.39 24.70
N ALA A 50 -25.73 20.71 24.84
CA ALA A 50 -24.78 20.94 25.93
C ALA A 50 -24.23 22.38 25.93
N ALA A 51 -23.96 22.95 24.74
CA ALA A 51 -23.52 24.34 24.59
C ALA A 51 -24.58 25.36 25.07
N ILE A 52 -25.86 25.10 24.83
CA ILE A 52 -26.97 25.93 25.35
C ILE A 52 -27.02 25.83 26.87
N GLN A 53 -26.89 24.62 27.43
CA GLN A 53 -26.95 24.41 28.88
C GLN A 53 -25.73 24.96 29.63
N LEU A 54 -24.52 24.87 29.06
CA LEU A 54 -23.35 25.53 29.65
C LEU A 54 -23.50 27.05 29.63
N TRP A 55 -24.14 27.63 28.61
CA TRP A 55 -24.46 29.06 28.62
C TRP A 55 -25.45 29.44 29.74
N ASN A 56 -26.40 28.56 30.06
CA ASN A 56 -27.33 28.75 31.17
C ASN A 56 -26.61 28.79 32.53
N ILE A 57 -25.58 27.95 32.73
CA ILE A 57 -24.71 27.99 33.92
C ILE A 57 -23.89 29.30 33.96
N ILE A 58 -23.33 29.72 32.83
CA ILE A 58 -22.52 30.95 32.74
C ILE A 58 -23.36 32.20 33.03
N ARG A 59 -24.55 32.35 32.41
CA ARG A 59 -25.42 33.51 32.66
C ARG A 59 -25.91 33.56 34.12
N TYR A 60 -26.21 32.41 34.73
CA TYR A 60 -26.58 32.32 36.15
C TYR A 60 -25.42 32.78 37.05
N THR A 61 -24.20 32.31 36.77
CA THR A 61 -23.00 32.70 37.51
C THR A 61 -22.69 34.20 37.37
N LEU A 62 -22.85 34.76 36.16
CA LEU A 62 -22.68 36.19 35.90
C LEU A 62 -23.76 37.06 36.57
N HIS A 63 -24.98 36.53 36.74
CA HIS A 63 -26.06 37.19 37.47
C HIS A 63 -25.78 37.16 38.98
N GLN A 64 -25.48 35.99 39.55
CA GLN A 64 -25.17 35.81 40.97
C GLN A 64 -23.93 36.60 41.43
N THR A 65 -22.90 36.75 40.59
CA THR A 65 -21.74 37.63 40.87
C THR A 65 -22.05 39.11 40.72
N GLY A 66 -23.22 39.49 40.19
CA GLY A 66 -23.72 40.86 40.14
C GLY A 66 -24.70 41.27 41.22
N GLY A 67 -25.40 40.31 41.84
CA GLY A 67 -26.53 40.55 42.72
C GLY A 67 -26.20 41.02 44.14
N SER A 68 -24.92 41.10 44.55
CA SER A 68 -24.52 41.35 45.95
C SER A 68 -24.73 42.78 46.47
N ARG A 69 -25.84 43.45 46.11
CA ARG A 69 -26.23 44.78 46.58
C ARG A 69 -27.75 44.85 46.77
N PRO A 70 -28.24 45.26 47.95
CA PRO A 70 -29.67 45.30 48.23
C PRO A 70 -30.40 46.22 47.23
N PRO A 71 -31.66 45.89 46.86
CA PRO A 71 -32.34 46.44 45.67
C PRO A 71 -32.55 47.96 45.67
N GLU A 72 -32.42 48.63 46.82
CA GLU A 72 -32.45 50.10 46.95
C GLU A 72 -31.13 50.78 46.49
N THR A 73 -30.02 50.04 46.42
CA THR A 73 -28.68 50.56 46.10
C THR A 73 -28.16 50.16 44.72
N ALA A 74 -28.89 49.31 44.00
CA ALA A 74 -28.55 48.88 42.64
C ALA A 74 -28.79 50.00 41.62
N THR A 75 -27.83 50.25 40.74
CA THR A 75 -28.02 51.25 39.67
C THR A 75 -29.03 50.74 38.63
N PRO A 76 -29.81 51.62 37.97
CA PRO A 76 -30.75 51.20 36.91
C PRO A 76 -30.08 50.42 35.77
N HIS A 77 -28.81 50.75 35.51
CA HIS A 77 -27.95 50.06 34.56
C HIS A 77 -27.64 48.61 35.00
N LEU A 78 -27.32 48.38 36.28
CA LEU A 78 -27.07 47.04 36.81
C LEU A 78 -28.34 46.18 36.76
N ARG A 79 -29.51 46.73 37.14
CA ARG A 79 -30.80 46.02 37.03
C ARG A 79 -31.13 45.63 35.58
N THR A 80 -30.77 46.48 34.61
CA THR A 80 -30.94 46.17 33.18
C THR A 80 -29.96 45.07 32.72
N GLU A 81 -28.72 45.04 33.23
CA GLU A 81 -27.78 43.95 32.98
C GLU A 81 -28.31 42.60 33.51
N GLN A 82 -28.83 42.57 34.75
CA GLN A 82 -29.40 41.35 35.35
C GLN A 82 -30.64 40.86 34.59
N PHE A 83 -31.55 41.76 34.24
CA PHE A 83 -32.72 41.45 33.43
C PHE A 83 -32.36 40.82 32.07
N ILE A 84 -31.30 41.32 31.41
CA ILE A 84 -30.80 40.73 30.14
C ILE A 84 -30.20 39.35 30.40
N LEU A 85 -29.42 39.14 31.47
CA LEU A 85 -28.84 37.83 31.80
C LEU A 85 -29.90 36.77 32.09
N ARG A 86 -31.02 37.15 32.73
CA ARG A 86 -32.12 36.23 33.04
C ARG A 86 -32.99 35.87 31.83
N ASN A 87 -33.28 36.86 30.97
CA ASN A 87 -34.30 36.74 29.93
C ASN A 87 -33.76 36.55 28.51
N ALA A 88 -32.46 36.77 28.24
CA ALA A 88 -31.88 36.46 26.95
C ALA A 88 -31.85 34.94 26.70
N GLY A 89 -32.51 34.50 25.63
CA GLY A 89 -32.65 33.07 25.27
C GLY A 89 -31.41 32.44 24.64
N SER A 90 -30.37 33.21 24.30
CA SER A 90 -29.13 32.68 23.71
C SER A 90 -27.93 33.61 23.98
N SER A 91 -26.71 33.08 23.83
CA SER A 91 -25.47 33.86 23.92
C SER A 91 -25.42 35.01 22.91
N LEU A 92 -25.86 34.78 21.66
CA LEU A 92 -25.90 35.82 20.63
C LEU A 92 -26.92 36.93 20.96
N ALA A 93 -28.07 36.58 21.54
CA ALA A 93 -29.03 37.56 22.04
C ALA A 93 -28.44 38.36 23.22
N THR A 94 -27.81 37.68 24.20
CA THR A 94 -27.11 38.36 25.31
C THR A 94 -26.05 39.32 24.79
N ALA A 95 -25.23 38.91 23.81
CA ALA A 95 -24.25 39.75 23.16
C ALA A 95 -24.87 41.02 22.55
N GLY A 96 -25.90 40.86 21.70
CA GLY A 96 -26.57 41.99 21.05
C GLY A 96 -27.14 42.99 22.05
N HIS A 97 -27.86 42.52 23.07
CA HIS A 97 -28.44 43.38 24.10
C HIS A 97 -27.38 44.05 24.99
N MET A 98 -26.36 43.32 25.44
CA MET A 98 -25.29 43.86 26.30
C MET A 98 -24.37 44.86 25.57
N LEU A 99 -24.02 44.59 24.31
CA LEU A 99 -23.21 45.51 23.51
C LEU A 99 -24.01 46.76 23.11
N SER A 100 -25.31 46.62 22.86
CA SER A 100 -26.21 47.76 22.69
C SER A 100 -26.27 48.63 23.96
N LEU A 101 -26.46 48.02 25.14
CA LEU A 101 -26.47 48.70 26.43
C LEU A 101 -25.14 49.43 26.70
N ALA A 102 -23.99 48.80 26.44
CA ALA A 102 -22.67 49.42 26.58
C ALA A 102 -22.45 50.59 25.58
N CYS A 103 -23.12 50.57 24.42
CA CYS A 103 -23.07 51.64 23.43
C CYS A 103 -24.04 52.80 23.74
N THR A 104 -25.21 52.53 24.32
CA THR A 104 -26.14 53.58 24.78
C THR A 104 -25.64 54.27 26.05
N SER A 105 -25.00 53.53 26.99
CA SER A 105 -24.34 54.14 28.16
C SER A 105 -23.32 55.21 27.74
N ARG A 106 -22.51 54.91 26.72
CA ARG A 106 -21.51 55.84 26.15
C ARG A 106 -22.14 57.17 25.69
N ARG A 107 -23.36 57.13 25.12
CA ARG A 107 -24.09 58.32 24.65
C ARG A 107 -24.68 59.15 25.80
N SER A 108 -25.09 58.50 26.90
CA SER A 108 -25.76 59.17 28.02
C SER A 108 -24.80 59.67 29.11
N THR A 109 -23.77 58.90 29.49
CA THR A 109 -22.93 59.19 30.67
C THR A 109 -21.46 59.47 30.36
N LYS A 110 -21.10 59.58 29.06
CA LYS A 110 -19.72 59.71 28.53
C LYS A 110 -18.73 58.58 28.90
N ARG A 111 -19.10 57.65 29.79
CA ARG A 111 -18.31 56.46 30.16
C ARG A 111 -18.99 55.19 29.65
N ARG A 112 -18.24 54.32 28.96
CA ARG A 112 -18.71 52.98 28.54
C ARG A 112 -18.77 52.07 29.77
N SER A 113 -19.88 51.37 30.00
CA SER A 113 -19.92 50.30 31.02
C SER A 113 -18.93 49.21 30.61
N ARG A 114 -17.83 49.09 31.37
CA ARG A 114 -16.83 48.03 31.15
C ARG A 114 -17.43 46.64 31.36
N ARG A 115 -18.41 46.49 32.27
CA ARG A 115 -19.03 45.21 32.61
C ARG A 115 -19.88 44.65 31.47
N SER A 116 -20.91 45.37 31.01
CA SER A 116 -21.73 44.87 29.89
C SER A 116 -20.96 44.79 28.57
N TYR A 117 -19.92 45.60 28.35
CA TYR A 117 -19.00 45.38 27.22
C TYR A 117 -18.24 44.05 27.34
N ALA A 118 -17.70 43.72 28.53
CA ALA A 118 -17.01 42.46 28.78
C ALA A 118 -17.95 41.24 28.68
N ILE A 119 -19.16 41.32 29.26
CA ILE A 119 -20.17 40.24 29.18
C ILE A 119 -20.62 40.05 27.73
N GLY A 120 -20.87 41.14 26.99
CA GLY A 120 -21.27 41.07 25.59
C GLY A 120 -20.17 40.49 24.68
N LEU A 121 -18.90 40.83 24.94
CA LEU A 121 -17.76 40.24 24.23
C LEU A 121 -17.57 38.76 24.59
N LEU A 122 -17.67 38.39 25.87
CA LEU A 122 -17.63 37.00 26.32
C LEU A 122 -18.72 36.15 25.65
N ALA A 123 -19.94 36.69 25.53
CA ALA A 123 -21.06 36.02 24.87
C ALA A 123 -20.83 35.81 23.36
N LEU A 124 -20.19 36.77 22.67
CA LEU A 124 -19.76 36.59 21.27
C LEU A 124 -18.65 35.53 21.13
N ILE A 125 -17.62 35.60 21.96
CA ILE A 125 -16.51 34.64 21.95
C ILE A 125 -17.03 33.23 22.23
N TYR A 126 -17.91 33.08 23.22
CA TYR A 126 -18.57 31.82 23.54
C TYR A 126 -19.37 31.27 22.35
N ALA A 127 -20.18 32.12 21.69
CA ALA A 127 -20.94 31.71 20.51
C ALA A 127 -20.02 31.26 19.37
N ALA A 128 -18.94 32.00 19.09
CA ALA A 128 -17.96 31.65 18.07
C ALA A 128 -17.25 30.31 18.39
N LEU A 129 -16.76 30.14 19.63
CA LEU A 129 -16.10 28.91 20.08
C LEU A 129 -17.01 27.69 19.95
N PHE A 130 -18.26 27.77 20.40
CA PHE A 130 -19.19 26.63 20.33
C PHE A 130 -19.72 26.36 18.91
N MET A 131 -19.86 27.37 18.05
CA MET A 131 -20.14 27.14 16.63
C MET A 131 -18.96 26.41 15.95
N THR A 132 -17.72 26.83 16.21
CA THR A 132 -16.54 26.13 15.67
C THR A 132 -16.37 24.72 16.25
N ALA A 133 -16.60 24.53 17.55
CA ALA A 133 -16.54 23.21 18.19
C ALA A 133 -17.62 22.26 17.66
N GLY A 134 -18.82 22.77 17.36
CA GLY A 134 -19.88 22.00 16.69
C GLY A 134 -19.44 21.48 15.32
N ILE A 135 -18.87 22.35 14.48
CA ILE A 135 -18.37 22.00 13.14
C ILE A 135 -17.22 20.99 13.22
N PHE A 136 -16.26 21.19 14.13
CA PHE A 136 -15.10 20.31 14.28
C PHE A 136 -15.34 19.07 15.17
N SER A 137 -16.54 18.89 15.71
CA SER A 137 -16.90 17.75 16.57
C SER A 137 -16.61 16.39 15.91
N ASN A 138 -16.85 16.26 14.59
CA ASN A 138 -16.54 15.06 13.83
C ASN A 138 -15.02 14.74 13.83
N ARG A 139 -14.16 15.76 13.70
CA ARG A 139 -12.69 15.57 13.81
C ARG A 139 -12.24 15.24 15.24
N ALA A 140 -12.98 15.66 16.26
CA ALA A 140 -12.65 15.33 17.65
C ALA A 140 -12.94 13.87 18.01
N ILE A 141 -13.85 13.20 17.30
CA ILE A 141 -14.18 11.77 17.52
C ILE A 141 -13.56 10.83 16.48
N SER A 142 -12.96 11.32 15.40
CA SER A 142 -12.46 10.45 14.35
C SER A 142 -11.24 9.63 14.81
N ALA A 143 -11.23 8.36 14.46
CA ALA A 143 -10.05 7.49 14.56
C ALA A 143 -9.14 7.61 13.32
N ALA A 144 -9.31 8.68 12.52
CA ALA A 144 -8.56 8.88 11.28
C ALA A 144 -7.04 8.95 11.52
N SER A 145 -6.28 8.41 10.58
CA SER A 145 -4.81 8.49 10.56
C SER A 145 -4.36 9.85 10.01
N THR A 146 -3.10 10.23 10.29
CA THR A 146 -2.43 11.35 9.61
C THR A 146 -2.36 11.16 8.09
N ASN A 147 -2.41 9.91 7.62
CA ASN A 147 -2.21 9.54 6.21
C ASN A 147 -3.51 9.56 5.38
N GLY A 148 -4.40 10.52 5.63
CA GLY A 148 -5.52 10.87 4.74
C GLY A 148 -6.79 10.02 4.78
N GLY A 149 -6.77 8.84 5.41
CA GLY A 149 -7.92 7.92 5.49
C GLY A 149 -8.31 7.51 6.92
N SER A 150 -9.50 6.93 7.07
CA SER A 150 -9.86 6.22 8.30
C SER A 150 -9.24 4.82 8.27
N ALA A 151 -8.52 4.43 9.32
CA ALA A 151 -8.05 3.06 9.43
C ALA A 151 -9.25 2.14 9.72
N VAL A 152 -9.39 1.07 8.95
CA VAL A 152 -10.46 0.06 9.11
C VAL A 152 -9.86 -1.33 9.12
N LEU A 153 -10.52 -2.27 9.79
CA LEU A 153 -10.15 -3.68 9.72
C LEU A 153 -10.78 -4.35 8.49
N VAL A 154 -9.97 -5.09 7.74
CA VAL A 154 -10.41 -6.04 6.71
C VAL A 154 -10.67 -7.39 7.38
N ARG A 155 -11.77 -8.04 6.98
CA ARG A 155 -12.13 -9.40 7.38
C ARG A 155 -12.77 -10.14 6.21
N SER A 156 -11.94 -10.56 5.26
CA SER A 156 -12.38 -11.47 4.22
C SER A 156 -12.83 -12.81 4.78
N LYS A 157 -13.82 -13.44 4.14
CA LYS A 157 -14.15 -14.86 4.34
C LYS A 157 -13.18 -15.80 3.64
N GLN A 158 -12.42 -15.27 2.67
CA GLN A 158 -11.45 -15.97 1.84
C GLN A 158 -10.04 -15.93 2.46
N CYS A 159 -9.81 -15.11 3.49
CA CYS A 159 -8.57 -15.15 4.26
C CYS A 159 -8.38 -16.54 4.89
N GLY A 160 -7.22 -17.13 4.63
CA GLY A 160 -6.92 -18.51 4.99
C GLY A 160 -5.51 -18.92 4.57
N VAL A 161 -5.24 -20.21 4.72
CA VAL A 161 -3.98 -20.84 4.31
C VAL A 161 -4.20 -21.60 3.02
N TRP A 162 -3.16 -21.77 2.20
CA TRP A 162 -3.27 -22.63 1.02
C TRP A 162 -3.62 -24.07 1.42
N ASN A 163 -4.45 -24.72 0.62
CA ASN A 163 -4.58 -26.18 0.63
C ASN A 163 -3.21 -26.79 0.28
N GLN A 164 -2.78 -27.82 1.03
CA GLN A 164 -1.48 -28.47 0.84
C GLN A 164 -1.27 -28.91 -0.63
N THR A 165 -2.24 -29.59 -1.23
CA THR A 165 -2.13 -30.04 -2.64
C THR A 165 -1.96 -28.86 -3.60
N TYR A 166 -2.67 -27.75 -3.36
CA TYR A 166 -2.48 -26.54 -4.18
C TYR A 166 -1.11 -25.90 -3.94
N TYR A 167 -0.66 -25.83 -2.69
CA TYR A 167 0.66 -25.31 -2.34
C TYR A 167 1.78 -26.11 -3.02
N ASP A 168 1.70 -27.44 -2.99
CA ASP A 168 2.68 -28.34 -3.59
C ASP A 168 2.76 -28.14 -5.12
N ILE A 169 1.60 -28.00 -5.79
CA ILE A 169 1.51 -27.69 -7.23
C ILE A 169 2.15 -26.33 -7.55
N VAL A 170 1.79 -25.26 -6.83
CA VAL A 170 2.21 -23.89 -7.18
C VAL A 170 3.62 -23.50 -6.70
N SER A 171 4.23 -24.29 -5.82
CA SER A 171 5.51 -23.95 -5.18
C SER A 171 6.65 -24.91 -5.49
N TYR A 172 6.34 -26.17 -5.86
CA TYR A 172 7.33 -27.20 -6.14
C TYR A 172 7.11 -27.88 -7.50
N GLU A 173 6.31 -27.25 -8.38
CA GLU A 173 6.05 -27.75 -9.74
C GLU A 173 5.50 -29.18 -9.79
N GLY A 174 4.72 -29.56 -8.77
CA GLY A 174 4.12 -30.90 -8.61
C GLY A 174 2.97 -31.20 -9.59
N PHE A 175 3.15 -30.96 -10.88
CA PHE A 175 2.15 -31.23 -11.91
C PHE A 175 2.17 -32.71 -12.36
N GLU A 176 1.22 -33.49 -11.83
CA GLU A 176 1.02 -34.90 -12.25
C GLU A 176 0.13 -35.04 -13.50
N ASN A 177 -0.60 -33.99 -13.87
CA ASN A 177 -1.63 -34.01 -14.92
C ASN A 177 -1.90 -32.61 -15.51
N GLU A 178 -2.69 -32.56 -16.58
CA GLU A 178 -3.06 -31.32 -17.29
C GLU A 178 -3.84 -30.32 -16.43
N GLU A 179 -4.68 -30.79 -15.49
CA GLU A 179 -5.41 -29.92 -14.55
C GLU A 179 -4.43 -29.18 -13.63
N TYR A 180 -3.47 -29.90 -13.04
CA TYR A 180 -2.47 -29.32 -12.14
C TYR A 180 -1.53 -28.35 -12.87
N PHE A 181 -1.14 -28.67 -14.11
CA PHE A 181 -0.43 -27.73 -14.98
C PHE A 181 -1.26 -26.47 -15.30
N GLY A 182 -2.57 -26.63 -15.52
CA GLY A 182 -3.51 -25.52 -15.66
C GLY A 182 -3.59 -24.63 -14.42
N LEU A 183 -3.61 -25.21 -13.21
CA LEU A 183 -3.60 -24.49 -11.94
C LEU A 183 -2.29 -23.72 -11.71
N TYR A 184 -1.15 -24.34 -12.01
CA TYR A 184 0.17 -23.69 -11.97
C TYR A 184 0.22 -22.51 -12.95
N THR A 185 -0.25 -22.69 -14.19
CA THR A 185 -0.29 -21.63 -15.20
C THR A 185 -1.17 -20.45 -14.77
N GLN A 186 -2.35 -20.73 -14.18
CA GLN A 186 -3.23 -19.69 -13.62
C GLN A 186 -2.58 -18.95 -12.45
N TYR A 187 -1.85 -19.66 -11.59
CA TYR A 187 -1.10 -19.06 -10.50
C TYR A 187 0.02 -18.14 -11.01
N GLN A 188 0.84 -18.58 -11.96
CA GLN A 188 1.91 -17.74 -12.53
C GLN A 188 1.34 -16.49 -13.23
N ALA A 189 0.26 -16.64 -14.01
CA ALA A 189 -0.42 -15.49 -14.61
C ALA A 189 -0.95 -14.48 -13.57
N LYS A 190 -1.41 -14.96 -12.41
CA LYS A 190 -1.79 -14.12 -11.26
C LYS A 190 -0.58 -13.41 -10.64
N VAL A 191 0.52 -14.12 -10.36
CA VAL A 191 1.71 -13.51 -9.75
C VAL A 191 2.29 -12.43 -10.67
N ALA A 192 2.37 -12.69 -11.98
CA ALA A 192 2.76 -11.69 -12.98
C ALA A 192 1.84 -10.46 -12.97
N HIS A 193 0.52 -10.66 -12.91
CA HIS A 193 -0.45 -9.57 -12.80
C HIS A 193 -0.31 -8.77 -11.49
N ASP A 194 -0.05 -9.42 -10.36
CA ASP A 194 0.17 -8.75 -9.07
C ASP A 194 1.44 -7.89 -9.07
N VAL A 195 2.52 -8.41 -9.68
CA VAL A 195 3.77 -7.67 -9.87
C VAL A 195 3.55 -6.47 -10.81
N GLN A 196 2.77 -6.62 -11.88
CA GLN A 196 2.35 -5.51 -12.75
C GLN A 196 1.55 -4.42 -11.97
N LEU A 197 0.61 -4.82 -11.11
CA LEU A 197 -0.09 -3.87 -10.24
C LEU A 197 0.83 -3.22 -9.19
N SER A 198 1.90 -3.89 -8.78
CA SER A 198 2.94 -3.33 -7.90
C SER A 198 3.87 -2.36 -8.64
N LEU A 199 4.13 -2.58 -9.93
CA LEU A 199 4.81 -1.62 -10.81
C LEU A 199 4.00 -0.32 -10.96
N GLU A 200 2.70 -0.42 -11.24
CA GLU A 200 1.81 0.74 -11.32
C GLU A 200 1.77 1.53 -9.99
N TYR A 201 1.70 0.82 -8.86
CA TYR A 201 1.77 1.44 -7.54
C TYR A 201 3.14 2.10 -7.28
N ALA A 202 4.24 1.47 -7.69
CA ALA A 202 5.59 2.01 -7.52
C ALA A 202 5.78 3.29 -8.36
N GLN A 203 5.27 3.34 -9.59
CA GLN A 203 5.31 4.53 -10.43
C GLN A 203 4.60 5.71 -9.75
N GLU A 204 3.37 5.50 -9.27
CA GLU A 204 2.54 6.56 -8.66
C GLU A 204 3.02 6.99 -7.26
N CYS A 205 3.51 6.06 -6.43
CA CYS A 205 3.70 6.28 -4.99
C CYS A 205 5.17 6.24 -4.54
N TYR A 206 6.05 5.52 -5.26
CA TYR A 206 7.48 5.44 -4.93
C TYR A 206 8.34 6.36 -5.81
N LEU A 207 8.04 6.45 -7.10
CA LEU A 207 8.89 7.06 -8.14
C LEU A 207 8.39 8.45 -8.59
N SER A 208 7.11 8.78 -8.44
CA SER A 208 6.54 10.08 -8.83
C SER A 208 7.29 11.28 -8.23
N GLN A 209 7.86 11.14 -7.03
CA GLN A 209 8.68 12.17 -6.36
C GLN A 209 10.16 12.19 -6.78
N ALA A 210 10.68 11.15 -7.46
CA ALA A 210 12.06 11.17 -7.97
C ALA A 210 12.24 12.24 -9.07
N SER A 211 11.16 12.55 -9.80
CA SER A 211 11.11 13.62 -10.81
C SER A 211 11.37 15.04 -10.26
N THR A 212 11.28 15.25 -8.94
CA THR A 212 11.43 16.58 -8.31
C THR A 212 12.69 16.75 -7.44
N GLN A 213 13.64 15.80 -7.47
CA GLN A 213 14.92 15.95 -6.76
C GLN A 213 15.92 16.94 -7.40
N ILE A 214 15.51 17.72 -8.41
CA ILE A 214 16.14 19.01 -8.75
C ILE A 214 15.42 20.15 -7.99
N SER A 215 15.26 20.01 -6.66
CA SER A 215 14.83 21.08 -5.74
C SER A 215 15.05 20.70 -4.27
N THR A 216 16.18 21.19 -3.73
CA THR A 216 16.48 21.48 -2.30
C THR A 216 15.75 20.70 -1.19
N SER A 217 16.55 20.02 -0.38
CA SER A 217 16.20 19.40 0.91
C SER A 217 15.30 20.27 1.81
N VAL A 218 14.01 19.91 1.90
CA VAL A 218 13.14 20.26 3.03
C VAL A 218 12.31 19.03 3.40
N SER A 219 12.51 18.54 4.62
CA SER A 219 11.67 17.52 5.25
C SER A 219 10.29 18.11 5.59
N GLY A 220 9.41 18.18 4.59
CA GLY A 220 8.01 18.56 4.74
C GLY A 220 7.06 17.35 4.74
N PRO A 221 5.81 17.50 5.20
CA PRO A 221 4.79 16.46 5.07
C PRO A 221 4.50 16.20 3.58
N ALA A 222 4.10 14.96 3.27
CA ALA A 222 3.86 14.49 1.90
C ALA A 222 2.93 15.44 1.10
N PRO A 223 3.22 15.67 -0.20
CA PRO A 223 2.45 16.60 -1.02
C PRO A 223 0.98 16.18 -1.12
N SER A 224 0.08 17.16 -1.09
CA SER A 224 -1.38 17.00 -1.12
C SER A 224 -1.96 16.42 -2.42
N ASN A 225 -1.10 16.00 -3.35
CA ASN A 225 -1.43 15.52 -4.69
C ASN A 225 -0.93 14.07 -4.89
N ALA A 226 -0.75 13.30 -3.81
CA ALA A 226 -0.56 11.86 -3.94
C ALA A 226 -1.80 11.23 -4.59
N SER A 227 -1.58 10.30 -5.52
CA SER A 227 -2.64 9.54 -6.19
C SER A 227 -3.52 8.83 -5.15
N SER A 228 -4.82 8.70 -5.42
CA SER A 228 -5.73 7.97 -4.51
C SER A 228 -5.31 6.50 -4.33
N LEU A 229 -4.61 5.94 -5.32
CA LEU A 229 -3.95 4.64 -5.26
C LEU A 229 -2.97 4.51 -4.10
N CYS A 230 -2.26 5.59 -3.74
CA CYS A 230 -1.30 5.55 -2.63
C CYS A 230 -1.96 5.32 -1.25
N HIS A 231 -3.28 5.43 -1.17
CA HIS A 231 -4.10 5.01 -0.03
C HIS A 231 -4.71 3.61 -0.20
N THR A 232 -4.04 2.67 -0.90
CA THR A 232 -4.41 1.23 -0.87
C THR A 232 -3.74 0.48 0.29
N PHE A 233 -2.49 0.79 0.61
CA PHE A 233 -1.72 0.15 1.69
C PHE A 233 -1.68 1.02 2.95
N ARG A 234 -1.26 0.44 4.08
CA ARG A 234 -1.20 1.11 5.39
C ARG A 234 -0.25 2.32 5.38
N SER A 235 1.00 2.10 4.97
CA SER A 235 1.96 3.17 4.64
C SER A 235 2.00 3.38 3.13
N PRO A 236 1.87 4.61 2.59
CA PRO A 236 1.92 4.87 1.14
C PRO A 236 3.25 4.52 0.45
N LYS A 237 4.33 4.44 1.23
CA LYS A 237 5.69 4.11 0.79
C LYS A 237 6.46 3.57 1.99
N LEU A 238 7.22 2.49 1.81
CA LEU A 238 8.24 2.04 2.75
C LEU A 238 9.52 2.87 2.56
N THR A 239 10.12 3.35 3.65
CA THR A 239 11.31 4.20 3.58
C THR A 239 12.60 3.37 3.53
N TRP A 240 13.48 3.76 2.63
CA TRP A 240 14.78 3.14 2.39
C TRP A 240 15.79 4.19 1.93
N GLU A 241 17.07 3.88 2.07
CA GLU A 241 18.20 4.76 1.75
C GLU A 241 19.05 4.16 0.62
N ASN A 242 19.59 5.01 -0.26
CA ASN A 242 20.62 4.64 -1.24
C ASN A 242 21.97 5.16 -0.73
N SER A 243 22.93 4.27 -0.56
CA SER A 243 24.28 4.60 -0.12
C SER A 243 25.35 3.88 -0.96
N THR A 244 26.59 4.34 -0.85
CA THR A 244 27.75 3.67 -1.48
C THR A 244 28.28 2.58 -0.56
N GLY A 245 28.44 1.36 -1.08
CA GLY A 245 28.99 0.21 -0.35
C GLY A 245 30.43 -0.16 -0.74
N PHE A 246 30.82 -1.35 -0.29
CA PHE A 246 32.03 -2.06 -0.72
C PHE A 246 31.61 -3.31 -1.51
N CYS A 247 32.48 -3.80 -2.39
CA CYS A 247 32.24 -5.04 -3.14
C CYS A 247 31.91 -6.20 -2.18
N PRO A 248 30.77 -6.90 -2.33
CA PRO A 248 30.39 -8.03 -1.46
C PRO A 248 31.03 -9.36 -1.92
N PHE A 249 31.89 -9.31 -2.94
CA PHE A 249 32.58 -10.44 -3.56
C PHE A 249 34.10 -10.28 -3.39
N GLU A 250 34.89 -11.26 -3.88
CA GLU A 250 36.33 -11.07 -3.94
C GLU A 250 36.70 -9.86 -4.81
N THR A 251 37.76 -9.12 -4.45
CA THR A 251 37.98 -7.74 -4.94
C THR A 251 38.10 -7.64 -6.47
N GLN A 252 38.63 -8.67 -7.12
CA GLN A 252 38.73 -8.75 -8.59
C GLN A 252 37.40 -8.99 -9.31
N MET A 253 36.34 -9.40 -8.62
CA MET A 253 35.04 -9.69 -9.25
C MET A 253 34.25 -8.42 -9.57
N CYS A 254 34.38 -7.37 -8.75
CA CYS A 254 33.72 -6.09 -9.01
C CYS A 254 34.57 -5.21 -9.94
N ARG A 255 33.90 -4.49 -10.85
CA ARG A 255 34.55 -3.47 -11.68
C ARG A 255 35.13 -2.32 -10.85
N ASN A 256 36.43 -2.08 -10.97
CA ASN A 256 37.15 -1.00 -10.26
C ASN A 256 36.70 0.42 -10.65
N ASP A 257 36.13 0.58 -11.85
CA ASP A 257 35.57 1.83 -12.37
C ASP A 257 34.08 2.02 -12.06
N SER A 258 33.44 1.04 -11.42
CA SER A 258 32.03 1.10 -11.00
C SER A 258 31.88 1.39 -9.51
N LYS A 259 30.83 2.13 -9.16
CA LYS A 259 30.34 2.24 -7.78
C LYS A 259 29.68 0.92 -7.35
N VAL A 260 29.65 0.65 -6.04
CA VAL A 260 28.76 -0.34 -5.41
C VAL A 260 27.60 0.38 -4.73
N VAL A 261 26.37 -0.02 -5.04
CA VAL A 261 25.13 0.57 -4.49
C VAL A 261 24.58 -0.31 -3.38
N VAL A 262 24.20 0.29 -2.27
CA VAL A 262 23.50 -0.36 -1.16
C VAL A 262 22.13 0.29 -1.01
N LEU A 263 21.07 -0.50 -1.19
CA LEU A 263 19.69 -0.12 -0.90
C LEU A 263 19.25 -0.82 0.38
N GLU A 264 19.05 -0.04 1.45
CA GLU A 264 18.74 -0.57 2.79
C GLU A 264 17.45 0.07 3.34
N THR A 265 16.56 -0.76 3.88
CA THR A 265 15.31 -0.27 4.48
C THR A 265 15.54 0.16 5.93
N GLY A 266 14.74 1.12 6.39
CA GLY A 266 14.51 1.27 7.82
C GLY A 266 13.89 0.00 8.42
N HIS A 267 13.67 0.00 9.73
CA HIS A 267 12.87 -1.05 10.38
C HIS A 267 11.41 -0.92 9.93
N ILE A 268 10.97 -1.83 9.06
CA ILE A 268 9.59 -1.99 8.63
C ILE A 268 8.84 -2.69 9.77
N ASP A 269 7.90 -2.01 10.41
CA ASP A 269 7.11 -2.58 11.52
C ASP A 269 5.81 -3.20 10.98
N SER A 270 5.53 -4.43 11.42
CA SER A 270 4.39 -5.22 10.97
C SER A 270 3.05 -4.52 11.17
N HIS A 271 2.94 -3.66 12.17
CA HIS A 271 1.74 -2.91 12.50
C HIS A 271 1.65 -1.55 11.81
N THR A 272 2.70 -0.72 11.90
CA THR A 272 2.64 0.64 11.39
C THR A 272 2.72 0.71 9.88
N ASP A 273 3.48 -0.17 9.24
CA ASP A 273 3.79 -0.08 7.81
C ASP A 273 3.07 -1.11 6.95
N LEU A 274 2.93 -2.34 7.49
CA LEU A 274 2.27 -3.46 6.81
C LEU A 274 0.80 -3.65 7.25
N GLY A 275 0.37 -2.97 8.32
CA GLY A 275 -1.04 -2.89 8.74
C GLY A 275 -1.53 -4.02 9.65
N ILE A 276 -0.67 -4.90 10.15
CA ILE A 276 -1.07 -6.02 11.01
C ILE A 276 -1.34 -5.51 12.43
N ASN A 277 -2.62 -5.39 12.80
CA ASN A 277 -3.14 -4.83 14.06
C ASN A 277 -2.77 -5.67 15.29
N SER A 278 -1.56 -5.46 15.79
CA SER A 278 -0.94 -6.20 16.90
C SER A 278 -0.66 -5.30 18.10
N ASP A 279 -0.86 -5.87 19.30
CA ASP A 279 -0.31 -5.33 20.54
C ASP A 279 1.21 -5.15 20.38
N PRO A 280 1.84 -4.14 21.01
CA PRO A 280 3.29 -3.92 20.88
C PRO A 280 4.15 -5.17 21.14
N ASN A 281 3.71 -6.10 22.01
CA ASN A 281 4.45 -7.33 22.28
C ASN A 281 4.36 -8.36 21.14
N ASP A 282 3.33 -8.30 20.30
CA ASP A 282 3.09 -9.23 19.18
C ASP A 282 3.61 -8.71 17.82
N ARG A 283 4.29 -7.56 17.80
CA ARG A 283 4.86 -6.98 16.58
C ARG A 283 6.16 -7.65 16.17
N LEU A 284 6.43 -7.61 14.88
CA LEU A 284 7.74 -7.88 14.29
C LEU A 284 8.26 -6.64 13.56
N ARG A 285 9.57 -6.47 13.59
CA ARG A 285 10.31 -5.52 12.75
C ARG A 285 11.13 -6.30 11.72
N TYR A 286 11.17 -5.81 10.50
CA TYR A 286 11.90 -6.39 9.38
C TYR A 286 12.81 -5.36 8.73
N GLN A 287 14.01 -5.77 8.30
CA GLN A 287 14.89 -4.98 7.45
C GLN A 287 15.34 -5.79 6.23
N ARG A 288 15.42 -5.12 5.09
CA ARG A 288 16.03 -5.62 3.86
C ARG A 288 17.24 -4.79 3.52
N LYS A 289 18.31 -5.45 3.09
CA LYS A 289 19.51 -4.82 2.55
C LYS A 289 19.87 -5.51 1.24
N MET A 290 20.00 -4.74 0.17
CA MET A 290 20.46 -5.22 -1.13
C MET A 290 21.74 -4.48 -1.52
N THR A 291 22.82 -5.21 -1.77
CA THR A 291 24.13 -4.64 -2.18
C THR A 291 24.47 -5.10 -3.58
N CYS A 292 24.61 -4.17 -4.53
CA CYS A 292 24.79 -4.47 -5.94
C CYS A 292 26.05 -3.84 -6.54
N ALA A 293 26.75 -4.61 -7.37
CA ALA A 293 27.95 -4.19 -8.09
C ALA A 293 27.97 -4.76 -9.52
N VAL A 294 28.45 -3.98 -10.48
CA VAL A 294 28.73 -4.50 -11.83
C VAL A 294 29.99 -5.37 -11.78
N LEU A 295 29.90 -6.59 -12.31
CA LEU A 295 31.02 -7.54 -12.31
C LEU A 295 31.97 -7.31 -13.48
N ASP A 296 33.26 -7.59 -13.26
CA ASP A 296 34.23 -7.74 -14.34
C ASP A 296 34.07 -9.14 -14.98
N GLY A 297 33.48 -9.17 -16.17
CA GLY A 297 33.28 -10.41 -16.93
C GLY A 297 34.54 -10.91 -17.66
N THR A 298 35.69 -10.27 -17.50
CA THR A 298 36.91 -10.59 -18.26
C THR A 298 37.36 -12.04 -18.04
N GLY A 299 37.35 -12.84 -19.11
CA GLY A 299 37.70 -14.27 -19.07
C GLY A 299 36.59 -15.21 -18.58
N LEU A 300 35.51 -14.66 -18.01
CA LEU A 300 34.29 -15.37 -17.60
C LEU A 300 33.21 -15.33 -18.69
N VAL A 301 33.12 -14.24 -19.47
CA VAL A 301 32.33 -14.21 -20.72
C VAL A 301 33.22 -14.64 -21.88
N ARG A 302 32.78 -15.65 -22.64
CA ARG A 302 33.56 -16.28 -23.72
C ARG A 302 32.70 -16.50 -24.96
N GLY A 303 33.35 -16.60 -26.12
CA GLY A 303 32.67 -16.83 -27.41
C GLY A 303 32.50 -15.52 -28.20
N TRP A 304 31.27 -15.23 -28.63
CA TRP A 304 30.93 -14.01 -29.35
C TRP A 304 31.15 -12.75 -28.50
N ASP A 305 31.74 -11.70 -29.07
CA ASP A 305 32.07 -10.45 -28.38
C ASP A 305 30.98 -9.36 -28.53
N GLY A 306 29.88 -9.68 -29.21
CA GLY A 306 28.78 -8.75 -29.50
C GLY A 306 28.92 -8.02 -30.85
N THR A 307 29.98 -8.27 -31.63
CA THR A 307 30.12 -7.62 -32.95
C THR A 307 29.13 -8.16 -33.97
N THR A 308 28.37 -7.24 -34.57
CA THR A 308 27.60 -7.45 -35.80
C THR A 308 28.55 -7.43 -36.99
N VAL A 309 28.92 -8.60 -37.50
CA VAL A 309 29.74 -8.69 -38.71
C VAL A 309 28.88 -8.33 -39.93
N ASN A 310 29.25 -7.27 -40.65
CA ASN A 310 28.74 -6.99 -42.00
C ASN A 310 29.26 -8.03 -43.00
N SER A 311 28.81 -9.28 -42.88
CA SER A 311 29.12 -10.34 -43.84
C SER A 311 28.28 -10.16 -45.10
N SER A 312 28.92 -10.18 -46.26
CA SER A 312 28.23 -10.32 -47.56
C SER A 312 27.67 -11.73 -47.80
N GLU A 313 27.78 -12.64 -46.82
CA GLU A 313 27.17 -13.96 -46.87
C GLU A 313 25.68 -13.89 -46.53
N PRO A 314 24.81 -14.61 -47.27
CA PRO A 314 23.35 -14.51 -47.13
C PRO A 314 22.80 -15.13 -45.84
N LYS A 315 23.64 -15.78 -45.01
CA LYS A 315 23.32 -16.20 -43.65
C LYS A 315 24.54 -15.98 -42.77
N PRO A 316 24.51 -15.06 -41.78
CA PRO A 316 25.62 -14.92 -40.84
C PRO A 316 25.77 -16.22 -40.03
N LEU A 317 27.01 -16.61 -39.73
CA LEU A 317 27.29 -17.77 -38.88
C LEU A 317 26.65 -17.59 -37.49
N SER A 318 26.17 -18.69 -36.92
CA SER A 318 25.75 -18.72 -35.52
C SER A 318 26.94 -18.46 -34.61
N GLN A 319 26.86 -17.40 -33.83
CA GLN A 319 27.85 -16.96 -32.85
C GLN A 319 27.18 -16.82 -31.49
N THR A 320 27.72 -17.51 -30.49
CA THR A 320 27.17 -17.59 -29.14
C THR A 320 28.19 -17.07 -28.14
N ALA A 321 27.74 -16.27 -27.18
CA ALA A 321 28.49 -15.86 -26.00
C ALA A 321 27.95 -16.62 -24.79
N SER A 322 28.83 -17.11 -23.93
CA SER A 322 28.48 -17.83 -22.70
C SER A 322 29.20 -17.22 -21.50
N ALA A 323 28.48 -17.06 -20.39
CA ALA A 323 28.97 -16.51 -19.13
C ALA A 323 29.19 -17.64 -18.11
N PHE A 324 30.42 -17.81 -17.67
CA PHE A 324 30.88 -18.91 -16.81
C PHE A 324 31.05 -18.45 -15.35
N PHE A 325 29.94 -18.08 -14.70
CA PHE A 325 29.92 -17.74 -13.26
C PHE A 325 29.60 -18.95 -12.36
N GLY A 326 29.45 -20.13 -12.95
CA GLY A 326 29.10 -21.39 -12.28
C GLY A 326 28.24 -22.30 -13.18
N PRO A 327 28.28 -23.63 -13.01
CA PRO A 327 27.43 -24.54 -13.77
C PRO A 327 25.95 -24.39 -13.38
N SER A 328 25.05 -24.38 -14.36
CA SER A 328 23.60 -24.34 -14.12
C SER A 328 23.09 -25.70 -13.66
N LEU A 329 22.33 -25.69 -12.56
CA LEU A 329 21.79 -26.89 -11.90
C LEU A 329 20.56 -27.45 -12.61
N TYR A 330 19.82 -26.63 -13.37
CA TYR A 330 18.63 -27.03 -14.11
C TYR A 330 18.83 -27.13 -15.63
N LYS A 331 19.74 -26.32 -16.22
CA LYS A 331 20.12 -26.44 -17.65
C LYS A 331 21.18 -27.54 -17.90
N ASN A 332 21.86 -28.02 -16.85
CA ASN A 332 22.95 -28.99 -16.93
C ASN A 332 24.09 -28.54 -17.87
N THR A 333 24.51 -27.28 -17.74
CA THR A 333 25.53 -26.61 -18.55
C THR A 333 26.70 -26.14 -17.69
N GLU A 334 27.93 -26.18 -18.23
CA GLU A 334 29.13 -25.63 -17.54
C GLU A 334 29.11 -24.09 -17.40
N TYR A 335 28.29 -23.43 -18.22
CA TYR A 335 28.03 -21.99 -18.14
C TYR A 335 26.69 -21.71 -17.46
N THR A 336 26.59 -20.52 -16.88
CA THR A 336 25.39 -20.03 -16.17
C THR A 336 24.37 -19.54 -17.18
N TYR A 337 24.77 -18.60 -18.04
CA TYR A 337 23.93 -17.97 -19.05
C TYR A 337 24.61 -17.98 -20.43
N SER A 338 23.82 -17.92 -21.50
CA SER A 338 24.33 -17.76 -22.86
C SER A 338 23.36 -16.98 -23.75
N VAL A 339 23.90 -16.07 -24.57
CA VAL A 339 23.16 -15.36 -25.62
C VAL A 339 23.79 -15.63 -26.98
N THR A 340 23.00 -15.55 -28.05
CA THR A 340 23.47 -15.82 -29.41
C THR A 340 22.98 -14.74 -30.38
N ASN A 341 23.64 -14.58 -31.52
CA ASN A 341 23.23 -13.64 -32.56
C ASN A 341 21.95 -14.13 -33.28
N PHE A 342 20.77 -13.92 -32.67
CA PHE A 342 19.45 -14.40 -33.12
C PHE A 342 19.17 -14.29 -34.64
N ALA A 343 19.72 -13.27 -35.32
CA ALA A 343 19.62 -13.10 -36.76
C ALA A 343 20.18 -14.27 -37.61
N SER A 344 21.06 -15.12 -37.08
CA SER A 344 21.58 -16.31 -37.79
C SER A 344 20.62 -17.50 -37.83
N PHE A 345 19.63 -17.55 -36.92
CA PHE A 345 18.77 -18.72 -36.72
C PHE A 345 17.51 -18.74 -37.59
N TYR A 346 17.21 -17.64 -38.28
CA TYR A 346 15.95 -17.43 -38.97
C TYR A 346 16.15 -16.71 -40.31
N ASP A 347 15.28 -16.96 -41.29
CA ASP A 347 15.27 -16.23 -42.55
C ASP A 347 14.61 -14.85 -42.39
N ASN A 348 15.39 -13.77 -42.53
CA ASN A 348 15.05 -12.34 -42.79
C ASN A 348 13.91 -11.62 -42.02
N PHE A 349 13.08 -12.26 -41.20
CA PHE A 349 11.80 -11.68 -40.73
C PHE A 349 11.57 -11.71 -39.21
N THR A 350 12.36 -12.42 -38.41
CA THR A 350 12.12 -12.56 -36.94
C THR A 350 12.82 -11.54 -36.06
N SER A 351 13.76 -10.74 -36.57
CA SER A 351 14.37 -9.62 -35.83
C SER A 351 13.33 -8.59 -35.34
N GLN A 352 12.15 -8.57 -35.97
CA GLN A 352 11.06 -7.64 -35.67
C GLN A 352 10.24 -8.00 -34.41
N VAL A 353 10.41 -9.21 -33.85
CA VAL A 353 9.54 -9.72 -32.76
C VAL A 353 10.27 -10.05 -31.45
N THR A 354 11.58 -9.81 -31.35
CA THR A 354 12.34 -9.98 -30.11
C THR A 354 12.38 -8.68 -29.29
N LEU A 355 12.31 -8.78 -27.96
CA LEU A 355 12.59 -7.65 -27.08
C LEU A 355 14.05 -7.16 -27.29
N PRO A 356 14.30 -5.84 -27.42
CA PRO A 356 15.65 -5.35 -27.70
C PRO A 356 16.65 -5.63 -26.60
N TYR A 357 16.25 -5.36 -25.36
CA TYR A 357 17.00 -5.75 -24.17
C TYR A 357 16.53 -7.12 -23.72
N GLN A 358 17.48 -8.01 -23.50
CA GLN A 358 17.22 -9.31 -22.88
C GLN A 358 17.89 -9.27 -21.52
N LEU A 359 17.06 -9.38 -20.48
CA LEU A 359 17.46 -9.48 -19.09
C LEU A 359 17.15 -10.90 -18.62
N ASP A 360 18.12 -11.57 -18.04
CA ASP A 360 17.99 -12.90 -17.45
C ASP A 360 18.51 -12.84 -16.00
N SER A 361 17.75 -13.39 -15.06
CA SER A 361 18.13 -13.47 -13.64
C SER A 361 18.37 -14.91 -13.23
N GLU A 362 19.51 -15.17 -12.59
CA GLU A 362 19.86 -16.49 -12.04
C GLU A 362 20.20 -16.28 -10.55
N MET A 363 19.60 -17.07 -9.66
CA MET A 363 19.64 -16.90 -8.21
C MET A 363 20.32 -18.07 -7.47
N VAL A 364 21.00 -17.76 -6.38
CA VAL A 364 21.61 -18.72 -5.45
C VAL A 364 21.21 -18.35 -4.03
N TYR A 365 20.63 -19.29 -3.30
CA TYR A 365 20.31 -19.12 -1.88
C TYR A 365 21.56 -19.28 -1.02
N GLY A 366 21.67 -18.49 0.04
CA GLY A 366 22.75 -18.61 1.02
C GLY A 366 22.72 -19.99 1.70
N LEU A 367 23.89 -20.62 1.86
CA LEU A 367 24.03 -21.97 2.42
C LEU A 367 23.35 -22.07 3.80
N ALA A 368 22.39 -23.00 3.92
CA ALA A 368 21.57 -23.20 5.10
C ALA A 368 21.45 -24.70 5.47
N ASP A 369 21.23 -24.98 6.76
CA ASP A 369 20.96 -26.34 7.26
C ASP A 369 19.78 -26.31 8.24
N PRO A 370 18.62 -26.87 7.88
CA PRO A 370 18.24 -27.37 6.55
C PRO A 370 18.19 -26.27 5.47
N GLN A 371 18.40 -26.68 4.21
CA GLN A 371 18.09 -25.90 3.01
C GLN A 371 16.67 -26.25 2.54
N TRP A 372 15.87 -25.26 2.15
CA TRP A 372 14.50 -25.45 1.64
C TRP A 372 14.31 -24.99 0.20
N SER A 373 15.11 -24.02 -0.24
CA SER A 373 15.05 -23.42 -1.55
C SER A 373 16.14 -23.97 -2.47
N THR A 374 15.83 -24.14 -3.76
CA THR A 374 16.77 -24.62 -4.78
C THR A 374 17.44 -23.45 -5.49
N SER A 375 18.77 -23.47 -5.58
CA SER A 375 19.55 -22.53 -6.39
C SER A 375 19.55 -22.90 -7.87
N ASP A 376 19.70 -21.90 -8.74
CA ASP A 376 19.68 -22.05 -10.20
C ASP A 376 21.04 -22.51 -10.77
N PHE A 377 22.12 -22.15 -10.08
CA PHE A 377 23.50 -22.52 -10.42
C PHE A 377 24.38 -22.68 -9.17
N GLU A 378 25.52 -23.35 -9.32
CA GLU A 378 26.55 -23.43 -8.28
C GLU A 378 27.60 -22.32 -8.53
N PRO A 379 27.69 -21.27 -7.71
CA PRO A 379 28.56 -20.12 -8.00
C PRO A 379 30.04 -20.45 -7.87
N ILE A 380 30.87 -19.81 -8.70
CA ILE A 380 32.34 -19.81 -8.53
C ILE A 380 32.74 -19.30 -7.14
N GLN A 381 33.88 -19.76 -6.65
CA GLN A 381 34.34 -19.55 -5.27
C GLN A 381 34.41 -18.08 -4.86
N GLU A 382 34.71 -17.19 -5.81
CA GLU A 382 34.85 -15.74 -5.66
C GLU A 382 33.50 -15.01 -5.46
N LEU A 383 32.38 -15.68 -5.77
CA LEU A 383 31.01 -15.18 -5.61
C LEU A 383 30.24 -15.80 -4.42
N VAL A 384 30.71 -16.93 -3.86
CA VAL A 384 30.05 -17.67 -2.77
C VAL A 384 29.74 -16.75 -1.58
N GLN A 385 28.47 -16.71 -1.18
CA GLN A 385 27.99 -15.92 -0.04
C GLN A 385 27.75 -16.78 1.21
N THR A 386 28.13 -16.26 2.38
CA THR A 386 27.93 -16.95 3.67
C THR A 386 26.75 -16.41 4.48
N ALA A 387 26.23 -15.23 4.15
CA ALA A 387 25.23 -14.50 4.94
C ALA A 387 24.25 -13.69 4.06
N ALA A 388 24.04 -14.11 2.82
CA ALA A 388 23.20 -13.44 1.83
C ALA A 388 22.77 -14.43 0.76
N ASP A 389 21.68 -14.14 0.06
CA ASP A 389 21.39 -14.75 -1.23
C ASP A 389 22.07 -13.92 -2.34
N LEU A 390 22.39 -14.55 -3.47
CA LEU A 390 23.02 -13.93 -4.63
C LEU A 390 22.08 -13.97 -5.83
N THR A 391 21.91 -12.85 -6.54
CA THR A 391 21.29 -12.80 -7.86
C THR A 391 22.29 -12.23 -8.88
N LEU A 392 22.44 -12.91 -10.01
CA LEU A 392 23.13 -12.39 -11.19
C LEU A 392 22.10 -11.94 -12.23
N PHE A 393 22.25 -10.71 -12.71
CA PHE A 393 21.47 -10.14 -13.80
C PHE A 393 22.34 -10.03 -15.05
N PHE A 394 22.04 -10.88 -16.03
CA PHE A 394 22.71 -10.89 -17.34
C PHE A 394 21.97 -9.96 -18.31
N LEU A 395 22.69 -9.00 -18.87
CA LEU A 395 22.14 -8.04 -19.83
C LEU A 395 22.77 -8.25 -21.21
N SER A 396 21.93 -8.49 -22.20
CA SER A 396 22.26 -8.37 -23.62
C SER A 396 21.34 -7.35 -24.32
N PHE A 397 21.80 -6.82 -25.45
CA PHE A 397 21.05 -5.87 -26.27
C PHE A 397 21.30 -6.21 -27.74
N THR A 398 20.23 -6.31 -28.53
CA THR A 398 20.32 -6.65 -29.97
C THR A 398 20.48 -5.43 -30.88
N GLY A 399 20.37 -4.22 -30.34
CA GLY A 399 20.47 -2.96 -31.06
C GLY A 399 21.80 -2.21 -30.89
N MET A 400 21.80 -0.94 -31.28
CA MET A 400 22.92 -0.01 -31.10
C MET A 400 22.47 1.33 -30.50
N TYR A 401 23.39 2.09 -29.95
CA TYR A 401 23.15 3.42 -29.36
C TYR A 401 23.48 4.55 -30.33
N LEU A 402 22.79 5.68 -30.19
CA LEU A 402 23.06 6.93 -30.94
C LEU A 402 24.34 7.67 -30.51
N GLY A 403 24.98 7.24 -29.42
CA GLY A 403 26.21 7.81 -28.89
C GLY A 403 26.88 6.84 -27.91
N PRO A 404 28.12 7.11 -27.47
CA PRO A 404 28.82 6.26 -26.52
C PRO A 404 28.11 6.23 -25.17
N ILE A 405 28.26 5.09 -24.46
CA ILE A 405 27.65 4.86 -23.15
C ILE A 405 28.75 4.50 -22.15
N ASP A 406 29.07 5.44 -21.25
CA ASP A 406 30.04 5.26 -20.15
C ASP A 406 29.46 4.45 -18.95
N ASP A 407 28.17 4.13 -18.95
CA ASP A 407 27.53 3.35 -17.87
C ASP A 407 28.18 1.95 -17.80
N PRO A 408 28.67 1.48 -16.63
CA PRO A 408 29.47 0.26 -16.53
C PRO A 408 28.71 -1.02 -16.89
N TRP A 409 27.38 -1.04 -16.82
CA TRP A 409 26.55 -2.20 -17.15
C TRP A 409 25.99 -2.14 -18.58
N PHE A 410 25.68 -0.93 -19.08
CA PHE A 410 25.21 -0.74 -20.46
C PHE A 410 26.35 -0.48 -21.48
N SER A 411 27.60 -0.41 -21.02
CA SER A 411 28.81 0.05 -21.71
C SER A 411 28.88 -0.21 -23.22
N ALA A 412 29.02 0.85 -24.01
CA ALA A 412 29.02 0.79 -25.47
C ALA A 412 29.89 1.88 -26.11
N HIS A 413 31.04 1.46 -26.64
CA HIS A 413 32.05 2.32 -27.28
C HIS A 413 32.49 1.80 -28.66
N LYS A 414 31.97 0.66 -29.13
CA LYS A 414 32.29 0.10 -30.46
C LYS A 414 31.55 0.87 -31.55
N GLU A 415 32.15 1.93 -32.07
CA GLU A 415 31.61 2.73 -33.18
C GLU A 415 31.43 1.90 -34.47
N GLN A 416 30.30 2.10 -35.16
CA GLN A 416 29.98 1.52 -36.46
C GLN A 416 29.29 2.55 -37.37
N ASP A 417 29.73 2.58 -38.63
CA ASP A 417 29.21 3.48 -39.68
C ASP A 417 28.15 2.79 -40.55
N PHE A 418 27.02 3.48 -40.72
CA PHE A 418 25.89 3.06 -41.56
C PHE A 418 25.64 4.12 -42.65
N PRO A 419 26.31 4.03 -43.81
CA PRO A 419 26.10 4.98 -44.90
C PRO A 419 24.67 4.89 -45.46
N HIS A 420 24.20 6.00 -46.04
CA HIS A 420 22.88 6.13 -46.70
C HIS A 420 21.65 6.13 -45.77
N VAL A 421 21.84 6.39 -44.47
CA VAL A 421 20.77 6.68 -43.51
C VAL A 421 20.78 8.19 -43.15
N PRO A 422 19.80 8.73 -42.39
CA PRO A 422 19.86 10.11 -41.94
C PRO A 422 21.11 10.38 -41.08
N THR A 423 21.71 11.58 -41.18
CA THR A 423 23.04 11.90 -40.60
C THR A 423 23.18 11.59 -39.11
N PHE A 424 22.11 11.73 -38.33
CA PHE A 424 22.09 11.42 -36.88
C PHE A 424 22.00 9.91 -36.57
N LEU A 425 21.89 9.06 -37.58
CA LEU A 425 21.84 7.60 -37.53
C LEU A 425 23.03 6.95 -38.29
N GLU A 426 23.91 7.74 -38.90
CA GLU A 426 25.07 7.24 -39.64
C GLU A 426 26.08 6.61 -38.68
N GLN A 427 26.45 7.31 -37.61
CA GLN A 427 27.28 6.76 -36.54
C GLN A 427 26.41 6.11 -35.45
N ARG A 428 26.77 4.89 -35.05
CA ARG A 428 26.12 4.15 -33.95
C ARG A 428 27.15 3.41 -33.12
N TYR A 429 26.79 3.06 -31.89
CA TYR A 429 27.69 2.43 -30.92
C TYR A 429 27.12 1.07 -30.51
N ALA A 430 27.86 0.00 -30.79
CA ALA A 430 27.59 -1.34 -30.29
C ALA A 430 28.20 -1.54 -28.89
N ARG A 431 27.69 -2.51 -28.14
CA ARG A 431 28.14 -2.81 -26.78
C ARG A 431 29.57 -3.35 -26.77
N ASP A 432 30.27 -3.06 -25.68
CA ASP A 432 31.66 -3.49 -25.51
C ASP A 432 31.78 -5.02 -25.36
N THR A 433 30.73 -5.63 -24.79
CA THR A 433 30.59 -7.08 -24.58
C THR A 433 29.18 -7.55 -24.97
N ALA A 434 29.06 -8.80 -25.42
CA ALA A 434 27.77 -9.42 -25.72
C ALA A 434 26.87 -9.53 -24.46
N ILE A 435 27.49 -9.90 -23.34
CA ILE A 435 26.86 -10.07 -22.02
C ILE A 435 27.62 -9.19 -21.03
N SER A 436 26.90 -8.33 -20.32
CA SER A 436 27.40 -7.71 -19.08
C SER A 436 26.63 -8.29 -17.89
N THR A 437 27.27 -8.31 -16.72
CA THR A 437 26.69 -8.94 -15.52
C THR A 437 26.66 -7.94 -14.37
N LEU A 438 25.48 -7.76 -13.78
CA LEU A 438 25.26 -7.03 -12.54
C LEU A 438 24.96 -8.07 -11.45
N ALA A 439 25.64 -8.00 -10.32
CA ALA A 439 25.44 -8.95 -9.23
C ALA A 439 24.93 -8.22 -7.99
N CYS A 440 23.89 -8.77 -7.36
CA CYS A 440 23.28 -8.25 -6.15
C CYS A 440 23.28 -9.32 -5.05
N THR A 441 23.59 -8.93 -3.83
CA THR A 441 23.37 -9.75 -2.64
C THR A 441 22.16 -9.24 -1.87
N GLU A 442 21.22 -10.12 -1.56
CA GLU A 442 20.03 -9.83 -0.76
C GLU A 442 20.20 -10.36 0.67
N GLN A 443 19.94 -9.51 1.66
CA GLN A 443 20.01 -9.85 3.08
C GLN A 443 18.75 -9.39 3.82
N HIS A 444 18.34 -10.22 4.77
CA HIS A 444 17.12 -10.05 5.54
C HIS A 444 17.45 -10.08 7.04
N GLN A 445 16.80 -9.21 7.82
CA GLN A 445 16.83 -9.26 9.28
C GLN A 445 15.43 -9.16 9.85
N PHE A 446 15.11 -10.02 10.81
CA PHE A 446 13.84 -10.02 11.54
C PHE A 446 14.10 -9.84 13.03
N CYS A 447 13.29 -9.02 13.70
CA CYS A 447 13.40 -8.70 15.11
C CYS A 447 12.04 -8.80 15.81
N THR A 448 12.02 -9.41 16.99
CA THR A 448 10.85 -9.43 17.87
C THR A 448 10.64 -8.08 18.57
N SER A 449 9.51 -7.92 19.25
CA SER A 449 9.23 -6.82 20.18
C SER A 449 10.25 -6.69 21.32
N ASN A 450 10.92 -7.79 21.71
CA ASN A 450 11.91 -7.85 22.80
C ASN A 450 13.36 -7.69 22.32
N ASP A 451 13.58 -7.16 21.11
CA ASP A 451 14.89 -6.99 20.46
C ASP A 451 15.70 -8.30 20.23
N THR A 452 15.07 -9.48 20.34
CA THR A 452 15.66 -10.72 19.81
C THR A 452 15.59 -10.66 18.29
N CYS A 453 16.75 -10.61 17.63
CA CYS A 453 16.86 -10.51 16.17
C CYS A 453 17.60 -11.68 15.55
N THR A 454 17.33 -11.94 14.27
CA THR A 454 18.26 -12.66 13.38
C THR A 454 19.49 -11.79 13.10
N GLY A 455 20.55 -12.38 12.52
CA GLY A 455 21.52 -11.58 11.77
C GLY A 455 20.91 -11.06 10.46
N PHE A 456 21.65 -10.21 9.74
CA PHE A 456 21.44 -10.04 8.30
C PHE A 456 21.94 -11.32 7.61
N LEU A 457 21.01 -12.10 7.06
CA LEU A 457 21.25 -13.41 6.47
C LEU A 457 20.43 -13.59 5.18
N GLY A 458 20.72 -14.63 4.38
CA GLY A 458 19.89 -15.03 3.24
C GLY A 458 18.51 -15.58 3.64
N TYR A 459 17.62 -15.79 2.67
CA TYR A 459 16.21 -16.13 2.83
C TYR A 459 15.98 -17.44 3.60
N ASP A 460 16.70 -18.52 3.27
CA ASP A 460 16.63 -19.77 4.03
C ASP A 460 17.33 -19.59 5.39
N GLN A 461 18.46 -18.91 5.42
CA GLN A 461 19.27 -18.75 6.64
C GLN A 461 18.53 -18.03 7.78
N VAL A 462 17.71 -17.00 7.51
CA VAL A 462 16.90 -16.31 8.55
C VAL A 462 15.85 -17.23 9.20
N GLN A 463 15.36 -18.24 8.48
CA GLN A 463 14.36 -19.19 8.99
C GLN A 463 14.98 -20.23 9.96
N ASN A 464 16.31 -20.42 9.93
CA ASN A 464 17.06 -21.36 10.77
C ASN A 464 17.58 -20.78 12.09
N VAL A 465 17.27 -19.52 12.42
CA VAL A 465 17.80 -18.87 13.63
C VAL A 465 17.03 -19.30 14.89
N GLU A 466 17.45 -20.41 15.51
CA GLU A 466 16.84 -20.98 16.71
C GLU A 466 16.53 -19.94 17.82
N PRO A 467 17.45 -19.04 18.22
CA PRO A 467 17.16 -18.05 19.28
C PRO A 467 16.04 -17.07 18.92
N PHE A 468 15.90 -16.72 17.64
CA PHE A 468 14.82 -15.87 17.14
C PHE A 468 13.50 -16.64 17.13
N TYR A 469 13.50 -17.85 16.54
CA TYR A 469 12.31 -18.68 16.45
C TYR A 469 11.73 -19.02 17.84
N ASN A 470 12.57 -19.45 18.78
CA ASN A 470 12.17 -19.78 20.16
C ASN A 470 11.63 -18.57 20.94
N ALA A 471 11.84 -17.34 20.45
CA ALA A 471 11.33 -16.10 21.07
C ALA A 471 9.99 -15.62 20.50
N LEU A 472 9.45 -16.25 19.44
CA LEU A 472 8.20 -15.81 18.79
C LEU A 472 6.96 -16.16 19.62
N SER A 473 6.09 -15.17 19.85
CA SER A 473 4.71 -15.41 20.25
C SER A 473 3.92 -16.14 19.14
N PRO A 474 2.78 -16.80 19.42
CA PRO A 474 1.95 -17.40 18.37
C PRO A 474 1.52 -16.40 17.28
N HIS A 475 1.22 -15.16 17.65
CA HIS A 475 0.89 -14.08 16.72
C HIS A 475 2.09 -13.62 15.90
N GLN A 476 3.28 -13.53 16.53
CA GLN A 476 4.53 -13.27 15.82
C GLN A 476 4.89 -14.39 14.84
N ASN A 477 4.68 -15.66 15.20
CA ASN A 477 4.93 -16.81 14.33
C ASN A 477 4.05 -16.76 13.06
N ALA A 478 2.74 -16.50 13.21
CA ALA A 478 1.85 -16.29 12.05
C ALA A 478 2.23 -15.04 11.24
N THR A 479 2.67 -13.97 11.90
CA THR A 479 3.16 -12.75 11.21
C THR A 479 4.44 -13.03 10.42
N PHE A 480 5.36 -13.83 10.98
CA PHE A 480 6.61 -14.25 10.34
C PHE A 480 6.36 -15.11 9.11
N ASP A 481 5.53 -16.15 9.18
CA ASP A 481 5.16 -17.01 8.04
C ASP A 481 4.55 -16.21 6.87
N ARG A 482 3.66 -15.24 7.16
CA ARG A 482 3.06 -14.38 6.12
C ARG A 482 4.08 -13.39 5.56
N LEU A 483 5.01 -12.89 6.38
CA LEU A 483 6.02 -11.91 5.98
C LEU A 483 7.19 -12.53 5.22
N ILE A 484 7.72 -13.69 5.62
CA ILE A 484 8.81 -14.36 4.91
C ILE A 484 8.38 -14.72 3.47
N ARG A 485 7.13 -15.18 3.28
CA ARG A 485 6.56 -15.40 1.94
C ARG A 485 6.43 -14.12 1.12
N ALA A 486 6.08 -13.00 1.75
CA ALA A 486 6.04 -11.70 1.09
C ALA A 486 7.45 -11.18 0.73
N VAL A 487 8.47 -11.53 1.52
CA VAL A 487 9.88 -11.32 1.17
C VAL A 487 10.26 -12.15 -0.06
N GLN A 488 9.95 -13.44 -0.09
CA GLN A 488 10.21 -14.30 -1.25
C GLN A 488 9.50 -13.80 -2.51
N ALA A 489 8.22 -13.44 -2.41
CA ALA A 489 7.43 -12.92 -3.53
C ALA A 489 7.85 -11.51 -3.99
N SER A 490 8.77 -10.87 -3.27
CA SER A 490 9.35 -9.57 -3.61
C SER A 490 10.87 -9.60 -3.78
N SER A 491 11.52 -10.77 -3.93
CA SER A 491 12.94 -10.83 -4.33
C SER A 491 13.13 -10.20 -5.71
N VAL A 492 14.26 -9.53 -5.96
CA VAL A 492 14.40 -8.79 -7.23
C VAL A 492 14.45 -9.74 -8.43
N ALA A 493 15.07 -10.93 -8.31
CA ALA A 493 15.04 -11.98 -9.33
C ALA A 493 13.60 -12.34 -9.77
N ARG A 494 12.76 -12.72 -8.81
CA ARG A 494 11.37 -13.12 -9.10
C ARG A 494 10.54 -11.98 -9.66
N LEU A 495 10.84 -10.73 -9.29
CA LEU A 495 10.19 -9.56 -9.87
C LEU A 495 10.59 -9.34 -11.34
N THR A 496 11.87 -9.47 -11.69
CA THR A 496 12.33 -9.33 -13.08
C THR A 496 11.77 -10.43 -13.98
N GLU A 497 11.71 -11.68 -13.51
CA GLU A 497 11.06 -12.80 -14.19
C GLU A 497 9.56 -12.57 -14.40
N ASN A 498 8.82 -12.20 -13.34
CA ASN A 498 7.37 -12.02 -13.42
C ASN A 498 6.98 -10.79 -14.27
N LEU A 499 7.80 -9.73 -14.25
CA LEU A 499 7.62 -8.60 -15.15
C LEU A 499 7.85 -8.99 -16.61
N ALA A 500 8.81 -9.87 -16.93
CA ALA A 500 9.08 -10.30 -18.30
C ALA A 500 7.87 -10.98 -18.98
N LEU A 501 6.90 -11.48 -18.20
CA LEU A 501 5.63 -12.03 -18.69
C LEU A 501 4.60 -10.96 -19.08
N THR A 502 4.74 -9.71 -18.61
CA THR A 502 3.78 -8.61 -18.88
C THR A 502 4.39 -7.41 -19.61
N THR A 503 5.69 -7.17 -19.47
CA THR A 503 6.40 -5.98 -19.95
C THR A 503 7.92 -6.22 -20.03
N THR A 504 8.70 -5.26 -20.54
CA THR A 504 10.17 -5.33 -20.41
C THR A 504 10.58 -4.78 -19.03
N PRO A 505 11.30 -5.54 -18.18
CA PRO A 505 11.63 -5.16 -16.80
C PRO A 505 12.73 -4.09 -16.68
N MET A 506 12.80 -3.11 -17.58
CA MET A 506 13.91 -2.15 -17.70
C MET A 506 13.40 -0.75 -18.04
N LEU A 507 13.82 0.30 -17.34
CA LEU A 507 13.60 1.70 -17.70
C LEU A 507 14.22 2.03 -19.07
N ALA A 508 15.42 1.49 -19.35
CA ALA A 508 16.13 1.67 -20.61
C ALA A 508 15.30 1.26 -21.84
N SER A 509 14.32 0.35 -21.69
CA SER A 509 13.43 -0.06 -22.79
C SER A 509 12.65 1.12 -23.41
N SER A 510 12.26 2.11 -22.61
CA SER A 510 11.54 3.31 -23.06
C SER A 510 12.37 4.26 -23.94
N LEU A 511 13.69 4.06 -24.00
CA LEU A 511 14.63 4.82 -24.82
C LEU A 511 14.94 4.14 -26.16
N THR A 512 14.37 2.95 -26.40
CA THR A 512 14.57 2.16 -27.63
C THR A 512 13.52 2.47 -28.70
N LYS A 513 13.89 2.27 -29.95
CA LYS A 513 12.99 2.29 -31.11
C LYS A 513 13.37 1.19 -32.10
N THR A 514 12.44 0.26 -32.33
CA THR A 514 12.54 -0.74 -33.39
C THR A 514 12.06 -0.16 -34.72
N GLY A 515 12.86 -0.30 -35.77
CA GLY A 515 12.51 0.06 -37.15
C GLY A 515 11.72 -1.03 -37.86
N SER A 516 11.15 -0.72 -39.03
CA SER A 516 10.40 -1.69 -39.85
C SER A 516 11.26 -2.82 -40.45
N SER A 517 12.57 -2.72 -40.35
CA SER A 517 13.56 -3.76 -40.67
C SER A 517 13.82 -4.73 -39.50
N GLY A 518 13.36 -4.41 -38.30
CA GLY A 518 13.78 -5.06 -37.05
C GLY A 518 15.05 -4.48 -36.44
N ASP A 519 15.69 -3.50 -37.09
CA ASP A 519 16.84 -2.78 -36.50
C ASP A 519 16.39 -2.02 -35.25
N VAL A 520 17.07 -2.22 -34.12
CA VAL A 520 16.80 -1.44 -32.91
C VAL A 520 17.88 -0.40 -32.68
N VAL A 521 17.44 0.83 -32.40
CA VAL A 521 18.32 1.93 -31.97
C VAL A 521 17.83 2.47 -30.63
N SER A 522 18.76 2.71 -29.71
CA SER A 522 18.51 3.37 -28.42
C SER A 522 19.13 4.76 -28.37
N GLN A 523 18.50 5.68 -27.63
CA GLN A 523 19.12 6.96 -27.30
C GLN A 523 20.34 6.78 -26.38
N THR A 524 21.15 7.84 -26.24
CA THR A 524 22.18 7.92 -25.20
C THR A 524 21.54 7.89 -23.81
N MET A 525 22.25 7.34 -22.83
CA MET A 525 21.77 7.16 -21.46
C MET A 525 22.78 7.76 -20.46
N PRO A 526 22.35 8.15 -19.25
CA PRO A 526 23.27 8.64 -18.22
C PRO A 526 24.20 7.52 -17.71
N ASN A 527 25.38 7.89 -17.24
CA ASN A 527 26.42 6.99 -16.70
C ASN A 527 26.01 6.21 -15.42
N TYR A 528 24.79 6.46 -14.92
CA TYR A 528 24.19 5.87 -13.73
C TYR A 528 22.81 5.23 -14.03
N GLN A 529 22.57 4.85 -15.29
CA GLN A 529 21.36 4.13 -15.71
C GLN A 529 21.17 2.86 -14.86
N TRP A 530 22.22 2.09 -14.63
CA TRP A 530 22.15 0.88 -13.78
C TRP A 530 21.69 1.18 -12.34
N GLU A 531 22.08 2.32 -11.75
CA GLU A 531 21.60 2.75 -10.41
C GLU A 531 20.11 3.11 -10.42
N MET A 532 19.60 3.62 -11.55
CA MET A 532 18.18 3.90 -11.75
C MET A 532 17.37 2.61 -11.92
N GLU A 533 17.89 1.61 -12.64
CA GLU A 533 17.25 0.28 -12.76
C GLU A 533 17.13 -0.39 -11.39
N LEU A 534 18.19 -0.38 -10.57
CA LEU A 534 18.15 -0.89 -9.19
C LEU A 534 17.11 -0.15 -8.32
N THR A 535 17.07 1.18 -8.41
CA THR A 535 16.09 2.01 -7.68
C THR A 535 14.65 1.71 -8.12
N PHE A 536 14.45 1.46 -9.41
CA PHE A 536 13.17 1.07 -10.01
C PHE A 536 12.72 -0.30 -9.48
N TRP A 537 13.54 -1.35 -9.63
CA TRP A 537 13.20 -2.69 -9.14
C TRP A 537 12.97 -2.73 -7.62
N PHE A 538 13.81 -2.07 -6.82
CA PHE A 538 13.65 -2.04 -5.37
C PHE A 538 12.37 -1.30 -4.94
N SER A 539 11.94 -0.29 -5.70
CA SER A 539 10.65 0.38 -5.47
C SER A 539 9.46 -0.54 -5.75
N ILE A 540 9.53 -1.36 -6.81
CA ILE A 540 8.53 -2.39 -7.12
C ILE A 540 8.54 -3.47 -6.03
N ALA A 541 9.72 -3.88 -5.55
CA ALA A 541 9.87 -4.86 -4.48
C ALA A 541 9.19 -4.41 -3.19
N MET A 542 9.36 -3.16 -2.79
CA MET A 542 8.68 -2.62 -1.60
C MET A 542 7.16 -2.54 -1.79
N ALA A 543 6.66 -2.18 -2.98
CA ALA A 543 5.23 -2.22 -3.28
C ALA A 543 4.67 -3.66 -3.27
N GLN A 544 5.41 -4.63 -3.81
CA GLN A 544 5.01 -6.04 -3.82
C GLN A 544 5.00 -6.64 -2.41
N LEU A 545 5.99 -6.33 -1.58
CA LEU A 545 6.03 -6.73 -0.16
C LEU A 545 4.75 -6.30 0.57
N GLN A 546 4.31 -5.05 0.37
CA GLN A 546 3.05 -4.54 0.94
C GLN A 546 1.82 -5.23 0.33
N ARG A 547 1.79 -5.43 -0.99
CA ARG A 547 0.69 -6.09 -1.70
C ARG A 547 0.46 -7.51 -1.18
N THR A 548 1.51 -8.33 -1.09
CA THR A 548 1.40 -9.74 -0.68
C THR A 548 0.86 -9.86 0.75
N ILE A 549 1.25 -8.98 1.68
CA ILE A 549 0.67 -8.96 3.04
C ILE A 549 -0.84 -8.66 3.02
N VAL A 550 -1.27 -7.69 2.22
CA VAL A 550 -2.69 -7.37 2.09
C VAL A 550 -3.47 -8.52 1.46
N GLN A 551 -2.91 -9.18 0.43
CA GLN A 551 -3.51 -10.34 -0.23
C GLN A 551 -3.73 -11.54 0.70
N TRP A 552 -2.85 -11.77 1.68
CA TRP A 552 -3.09 -12.76 2.72
C TRP A 552 -4.37 -12.45 3.52
N GLY A 553 -4.56 -11.18 3.92
CA GLY A 553 -5.73 -10.76 4.71
C GLY A 553 -7.04 -10.60 3.91
N THR A 554 -6.97 -10.37 2.59
CA THR A 554 -8.12 -10.36 1.68
C THR A 554 -8.44 -11.72 1.06
N GLY A 555 -7.58 -12.74 1.24
CA GLY A 555 -7.76 -14.03 0.56
C GLY A 555 -7.45 -14.01 -0.94
N GLN A 556 -6.73 -12.99 -1.41
CA GLN A 556 -6.35 -12.81 -2.82
C GLN A 556 -4.95 -13.37 -3.12
N ILE A 557 -4.47 -14.35 -2.34
CA ILE A 557 -3.14 -14.95 -2.50
C ILE A 557 -3.14 -16.14 -3.49
N ALA A 558 -4.29 -16.80 -3.69
CA ALA A 558 -4.53 -17.81 -4.73
C ALA A 558 -5.30 -17.24 -5.93
N ALA A 559 -5.30 -17.92 -7.07
CA ALA A 559 -6.04 -17.50 -8.27
C ALA A 559 -7.57 -17.67 -8.11
N ASP A 560 -7.99 -18.69 -7.36
CA ASP A 560 -9.36 -18.90 -6.92
C ASP A 560 -9.37 -19.10 -5.39
N PRO A 561 -10.23 -18.39 -4.63
CA PRO A 561 -10.43 -18.62 -3.20
C PRO A 561 -10.79 -20.06 -2.78
N VAL A 562 -11.27 -20.92 -3.68
CA VAL A 562 -11.51 -22.36 -3.43
C VAL A 562 -10.25 -23.08 -2.93
N TYR A 563 -9.05 -22.62 -3.32
CA TYR A 563 -7.78 -23.20 -2.88
C TYR A 563 -7.31 -22.70 -1.51
N LEU A 564 -8.10 -21.84 -0.83
CA LEU A 564 -7.82 -21.33 0.50
C LEU A 564 -8.70 -22.02 1.56
N ILE A 565 -8.04 -22.63 2.53
CA ILE A 565 -8.68 -23.27 3.67
C ILE A 565 -8.84 -22.23 4.77
N SER A 566 -10.07 -22.08 5.27
CA SER A 566 -10.37 -21.20 6.40
C SER A 566 -9.50 -21.56 7.61
N PRO A 567 -8.88 -20.59 8.29
CA PRO A 567 -7.82 -20.86 9.24
C PRO A 567 -8.33 -21.70 10.42
N GLY A 568 -7.67 -22.83 10.68
CA GLY A 568 -8.01 -23.73 11.78
C GLY A 568 -7.40 -23.33 13.13
N LEU A 569 -6.15 -22.83 13.09
CA LEU A 569 -5.37 -22.45 14.27
C LEU A 569 -5.77 -21.05 14.78
N GLU A 570 -5.45 -20.76 16.04
CA GLU A 570 -5.86 -19.52 16.69
C GLU A 570 -5.11 -18.31 16.13
N GLN A 571 -3.79 -18.42 15.95
CA GLN A 571 -2.95 -17.37 15.41
C GLN A 571 -3.30 -16.96 13.96
N ASP A 572 -3.69 -17.89 13.10
CA ASP A 572 -4.14 -17.56 11.73
C ASP A 572 -5.53 -16.91 11.73
N LYS A 573 -6.44 -17.37 12.61
CA LYS A 573 -7.73 -16.70 12.86
C LYS A 573 -7.53 -15.29 13.42
N TRP A 574 -6.47 -15.06 14.20
CA TRP A 574 -6.09 -13.74 14.69
C TRP A 574 -5.58 -12.87 13.53
N PHE A 575 -4.66 -13.36 12.69
CA PHE A 575 -4.13 -12.61 11.55
C PHE A 575 -5.25 -12.14 10.62
N CYS A 576 -6.12 -13.08 10.19
CA CYS A 576 -7.28 -12.79 9.33
C CYS A 576 -8.32 -11.81 9.93
N LYS A 577 -8.25 -11.51 11.22
CA LYS A 577 -9.16 -10.57 11.90
C LYS A 577 -8.56 -9.20 12.18
N ASN A 578 -7.26 -9.04 11.90
CA ASN A 578 -6.42 -7.93 12.34
C ASN A 578 -5.64 -7.25 11.21
N LEU A 579 -5.97 -7.45 9.92
CA LEU A 579 -5.39 -6.60 8.88
C LEU A 579 -6.08 -5.21 8.86
N MET A 580 -5.30 -4.13 8.92
CA MET A 580 -5.77 -2.76 8.72
C MET A 580 -5.43 -2.25 7.32
N VAL A 581 -6.41 -1.61 6.70
CA VAL A 581 -6.21 -0.78 5.51
C VAL A 581 -6.79 0.62 5.75
N PRO A 582 -6.29 1.67 5.07
CA PRO A 582 -7.03 2.92 4.93
C PRO A 582 -8.36 2.69 4.19
N SER A 583 -9.42 3.40 4.57
CA SER A 583 -10.66 3.52 3.80
C SER A 583 -11.05 4.98 3.63
N THR A 584 -11.54 5.28 2.43
CA THR A 584 -12.19 6.55 2.06
C THR A 584 -13.72 6.47 2.19
N VAL A 585 -14.27 5.26 2.24
CA VAL A 585 -15.72 4.98 2.30
C VAL A 585 -16.18 4.80 3.75
N TYR A 586 -15.55 3.90 4.49
CA TYR A 586 -15.91 3.59 5.87
C TYR A 586 -15.24 4.55 6.86
N GLN A 587 -15.91 4.82 7.98
CA GLN A 587 -15.40 5.72 9.02
C GLN A 587 -15.30 5.01 10.35
N SER A 588 -14.15 5.20 10.99
CA SER A 588 -13.83 4.69 12.32
C SER A 588 -13.78 5.83 13.33
N PHE A 589 -14.35 5.60 14.51
CA PHE A 589 -14.49 6.59 15.59
C PHE A 589 -13.86 6.10 16.90
N SER A 590 -13.23 7.00 17.65
CA SER A 590 -12.70 6.72 18.97
C SER A 590 -13.85 6.65 19.99
N VAL A 591 -14.09 5.46 20.54
CA VAL A 591 -15.15 5.23 21.53
C VAL A 591 -14.89 5.99 22.84
N PRO A 592 -13.64 6.07 23.37
CA PRO A 592 -13.32 6.92 24.51
C PRO A 592 -13.62 8.40 24.28
N ALA A 593 -13.37 8.92 23.07
CA ALA A 593 -13.69 10.30 22.72
C ALA A 593 -15.22 10.55 22.71
N ILE A 594 -16.00 9.64 22.09
CA ILE A 594 -17.47 9.69 22.12
C ILE A 594 -17.98 9.62 23.57
N ALA A 595 -17.48 8.68 24.36
CA ALA A 595 -17.86 8.51 25.76
C ALA A 595 -17.55 9.75 26.60
N PHE A 596 -16.39 10.40 26.40
CA PHE A 596 -16.03 11.64 27.07
C PHE A 596 -16.96 12.80 26.70
N VAL A 597 -17.28 12.96 25.41
CA VAL A 597 -18.23 13.99 24.95
C VAL A 597 -19.61 13.77 25.57
N ILE A 598 -20.12 12.53 25.58
CA ILE A 598 -21.42 12.20 26.16
C ILE A 598 -21.41 12.43 27.68
N ALA A 599 -20.40 11.92 28.41
CA ALA A 599 -20.32 12.06 29.87
C ALA A 599 -20.19 13.52 30.31
N PHE A 600 -19.31 14.30 29.66
CA PHE A 600 -19.14 15.71 29.99
C PHE A 600 -20.35 16.56 29.58
N GLY A 601 -20.95 16.29 28.42
CA GLY A 601 -22.16 16.96 27.96
C GLY A 601 -23.38 16.68 28.85
N THR A 602 -23.58 15.42 29.27
CA THR A 602 -24.65 15.05 30.21
C THR A 602 -24.45 15.67 31.58
N LEU A 603 -23.21 15.71 32.10
CA LEU A 603 -22.88 16.41 33.33
C LEU A 603 -23.24 17.90 33.25
N ILE A 604 -22.88 18.59 32.15
CA ILE A 604 -23.27 19.99 31.89
C ILE A 604 -24.79 20.17 31.91
N ILE A 605 -25.53 19.27 31.25
CA ILE A 605 -26.99 19.35 31.17
C ILE A 605 -27.61 19.19 32.57
N VAL A 606 -27.16 18.21 33.36
CA VAL A 606 -27.63 17.96 34.73
C VAL A 606 -27.29 19.13 35.65
N VAL A 607 -26.05 19.65 35.62
CA VAL A 607 -25.64 20.81 36.43
C VAL A 607 -26.43 22.07 36.06
N SER A 608 -26.78 22.26 34.78
CA SER A 608 -27.62 23.38 34.33
C SER A 608 -29.06 23.27 34.85
N VAL A 609 -29.67 22.09 34.76
CA VAL A 609 -31.04 21.84 35.26
C VAL A 609 -31.11 21.99 36.79
N LEU A 610 -30.05 21.63 37.51
CA LEU A 610 -29.98 21.71 38.96
C LEU A 610 -29.25 22.97 39.47
N VAL A 611 -28.98 23.96 38.62
CA VAL A 611 -28.04 25.07 38.94
C VAL A 611 -28.43 25.86 40.19
N GLU A 612 -29.73 26.12 40.38
CA GLU A 612 -30.28 26.80 41.55
C GLU A 612 -30.14 25.94 42.82
N GLN A 613 -30.48 24.66 42.75
CA GLN A 613 -30.35 23.71 43.87
C GLN A 613 -28.88 23.56 44.30
N ILE A 614 -27.98 23.38 43.33
CA ILE A 614 -26.53 23.30 43.55
C ILE A 614 -26.00 24.59 44.18
N ALA A 615 -26.44 25.76 43.70
CA ALA A 615 -26.04 27.05 44.28
C ALA A 615 -26.51 27.22 45.74
N THR A 616 -27.73 26.79 46.08
CA THR A 616 -28.20 26.82 47.49
C THR A 616 -27.39 25.88 48.37
N LEU A 617 -27.05 24.68 47.89
CA LEU A 617 -26.20 23.70 48.59
C LEU A 617 -24.79 24.24 48.83
N ILE A 618 -24.15 24.79 47.79
CA ILE A 618 -22.80 25.37 47.90
C ILE A 618 -22.79 26.55 48.88
N ARG A 619 -23.77 27.46 48.83
CA ARG A 619 -23.83 28.58 49.79
C ARG A 619 -24.04 28.10 51.23
N LYS A 620 -24.92 27.12 51.46
CA LYS A 620 -25.11 26.48 52.77
C LYS A 620 -23.81 25.84 53.30
N CYS A 621 -23.08 25.09 52.46
CA CYS A 621 -21.80 24.48 52.84
C CYS A 621 -20.69 25.52 53.12
N LEU A 622 -20.74 26.68 52.45
CA LEU A 622 -19.82 27.80 52.68
C LEU A 622 -20.25 28.73 53.83
N GLY A 623 -21.30 28.39 54.60
CA GLY A 623 -21.80 29.21 55.70
C GLY A 623 -22.38 30.57 55.27
N LYS A 624 -22.77 30.71 54.00
CA LYS A 624 -23.33 31.93 53.43
C LYS A 624 -24.86 31.84 53.38
N SER A 625 -25.52 32.98 53.52
CA SER A 625 -26.96 33.12 53.30
C SER A 625 -27.39 32.49 51.96
N PRO A 626 -28.64 32.01 51.83
CA PRO A 626 -29.19 31.54 50.56
C PRO A 626 -28.92 32.52 49.40
N PRO A 627 -28.90 32.06 48.14
CA PRO A 627 -29.01 32.99 47.03
C PRO A 627 -30.30 33.81 47.19
N GLU A 628 -30.24 35.12 46.97
CA GLU A 628 -31.44 35.97 46.95
C GLU A 628 -32.34 35.54 45.79
N ASP A 629 -33.66 35.65 45.99
CA ASP A 629 -34.70 35.29 45.02
C ASP A 629 -34.71 36.20 43.78
N ASP A 630 -33.82 37.20 43.71
CA ASP A 630 -33.51 38.07 42.56
C ASP A 630 -33.51 37.35 41.20
N TRP A 631 -33.06 36.09 41.15
CA TRP A 631 -33.07 35.30 39.91
C TRP A 631 -34.48 34.84 39.50
N GLU A 632 -35.40 34.60 40.43
CA GLU A 632 -36.82 34.37 40.13
C GLU A 632 -37.55 35.69 39.85
N ASP A 633 -37.26 36.75 40.63
CA ASP A 633 -37.88 38.07 40.49
C ASP A 633 -37.56 38.77 39.15
N ASP A 634 -36.34 38.62 38.62
CA ASP A 634 -35.95 39.15 37.31
C ASP A 634 -36.57 38.38 36.12
N ASN A 635 -37.25 37.26 36.35
CA ASN A 635 -37.89 36.47 35.30
C ASN A 635 -39.09 37.22 34.69
N MET A 636 -39.24 37.25 33.36
CA MET A 636 -40.35 37.96 32.70
C MET A 636 -41.75 37.56 33.17
N LEU A 637 -41.91 36.35 33.72
CA LEU A 637 -43.17 35.85 34.29
C LEU A 637 -43.43 36.34 35.73
N GLY A 638 -42.38 36.75 36.46
CA GLY A 638 -42.46 37.24 37.84
C GLY A 638 -42.78 38.74 37.96
N ILE A 639 -42.51 39.54 36.91
CA ILE A 639 -42.67 41.00 36.95
C ILE A 639 -44.13 41.39 37.30
N PRO A 640 -44.37 42.05 38.45
CA PRO A 640 -45.69 42.60 38.74
C PRO A 640 -46.07 43.66 37.70
N ARG A 641 -47.35 43.69 37.29
CA ARG A 641 -47.90 44.65 36.29
C ARG A 641 -47.52 46.12 36.51
N SER A 642 -47.12 46.50 37.72
CA SER A 642 -46.68 47.84 38.11
C SER A 642 -45.46 48.37 37.32
N MET A 643 -44.56 47.52 36.81
CA MET A 643 -43.38 48.00 36.08
C MET A 643 -43.72 48.46 34.65
N ILE A 644 -44.62 47.74 33.96
CA ILE A 644 -45.13 48.12 32.63
C ILE A 644 -45.79 49.50 32.67
N GLN A 645 -46.48 49.82 33.78
CA GLN A 645 -47.21 51.07 33.94
C GLN A 645 -46.30 52.31 34.11
N ARG A 646 -45.02 52.15 34.50
CA ARG A 646 -44.06 53.27 34.64
C ARG A 646 -43.40 53.69 33.33
N LEU A 647 -43.35 52.83 32.31
CA LEU A 647 -42.78 53.16 31.00
C LEU A 647 -43.71 53.98 30.10
N GLY A 648 -45.02 54.02 30.38
CA GLY A 648 -45.98 54.89 29.68
C GLY A 648 -46.02 56.34 30.17
N GLY A 649 -45.24 56.70 31.19
CA GLY A 649 -45.42 57.90 32.00
C GLY A 649 -44.50 59.09 31.71
N SER A 650 -44.08 59.34 30.45
CA SER A 650 -43.23 60.51 30.14
C SER A 650 -43.47 61.14 28.76
N GLN A 651 -44.66 61.71 28.55
CA GLN A 651 -44.85 62.82 27.62
C GLN A 651 -45.60 63.97 28.31
N ARG A 652 -44.84 64.97 28.78
CA ARG A 652 -45.37 66.31 29.06
C ARG A 652 -44.61 67.35 28.25
N VAL A 653 -45.38 68.31 27.77
CA VAL A 653 -45.01 69.34 26.79
C VAL A 653 -44.22 70.47 27.43
N ALA A 654 -43.22 71.00 26.72
CA ALA A 654 -42.70 72.34 26.92
C ALA A 654 -42.38 73.03 25.58
N ARG A 655 -43.16 74.07 25.26
CA ARG A 655 -42.82 75.22 24.40
C ARG A 655 -41.67 76.03 25.05
N ASP A 656 -40.94 76.95 24.41
CA ASP A 656 -41.14 77.64 23.12
C ASP A 656 -39.82 78.26 22.57
N ASN A 657 -39.75 78.44 21.24
CA ASN A 657 -39.23 79.61 20.47
C ASN A 657 -37.89 80.32 20.86
N SER A 658 -36.93 80.57 19.94
CA SER A 658 -37.13 81.23 18.62
C SER A 658 -35.85 81.33 17.75
N HIS A 659 -36.02 81.27 16.41
CA HIS A 659 -35.27 81.94 15.30
C HIS A 659 -33.70 81.93 15.26
N ARG A 660 -32.97 81.72 14.15
CA ARG A 660 -33.13 81.71 12.66
C ARG A 660 -31.98 80.81 12.09
N SER A 661 -31.84 80.37 10.82
CA SER A 661 -32.65 80.27 9.58
C SER A 661 -31.85 79.47 8.49
N ILE A 662 -32.39 79.31 7.27
CA ILE A 662 -31.77 78.75 6.03
C ILE A 662 -31.66 77.19 6.00
N CYS A 663 -32.04 76.46 4.93
CA CYS A 663 -33.09 76.64 3.91
C CYS A 663 -33.39 75.30 3.16
N ARG A 664 -34.50 75.28 2.42
CA ARG A 664 -34.90 74.36 1.31
C ARG A 664 -35.40 72.93 1.60
N GLN A 665 -36.73 72.89 1.61
CA GLN A 665 -37.64 71.93 0.94
C GLN A 665 -37.76 70.52 1.55
N CYS A 666 -38.83 70.19 2.31
CA CYS A 666 -40.29 70.17 2.01
C CYS A 666 -40.70 68.99 1.11
N LYS A 667 -41.82 68.29 1.35
CA LYS A 667 -42.82 68.32 2.45
C LYS A 667 -43.74 67.10 2.32
N ALA A 668 -44.20 66.55 3.47
CA ALA A 668 -45.57 66.03 3.71
C ALA A 668 -46.13 64.87 2.83
N ARG A 669 -47.20 64.16 3.20
CA ARG A 669 -47.79 63.67 4.48
C ARG A 669 -49.01 62.79 4.08
N ARG A 670 -49.42 61.83 4.94
CA ARG A 670 -50.70 61.07 4.94
C ARG A 670 -50.87 59.91 3.93
N SER A 671 -50.88 58.70 4.50
CA SER A 671 -52.03 57.76 4.55
C SER A 671 -53.17 57.90 3.52
N VAL A 672 -53.53 56.78 2.88
CA VAL A 672 -54.81 56.03 3.06
C VAL A 672 -54.81 54.79 2.12
N GLU A 673 -55.58 53.76 2.47
CA GLU A 673 -55.80 52.53 1.69
C GLU A 673 -56.51 52.81 0.35
N LEU A 674 -56.24 52.01 -0.70
CA LEU A 674 -57.16 50.95 -1.17
C LEU A 674 -56.65 50.24 -2.43
N GLN A 675 -57.29 49.10 -2.74
CA GLN A 675 -56.99 48.20 -3.85
C GLN A 675 -57.29 48.85 -5.21
N ASN A 676 -56.48 48.57 -6.25
CA ASN A 676 -56.90 47.61 -7.29
C ASN A 676 -55.83 47.26 -8.34
N ILE A 677 -56.13 46.17 -9.05
CA ILE A 677 -55.25 45.44 -9.98
C ILE A 677 -55.29 46.04 -11.39
N GLN A 678 -54.13 46.21 -12.05
CA GLN A 678 -54.03 45.89 -13.48
C GLN A 678 -52.60 45.48 -13.89
N ARG A 679 -52.51 44.51 -14.81
CA ARG A 679 -51.28 43.90 -15.36
C ARG A 679 -50.59 44.87 -16.35
N ASN A 680 -49.31 44.75 -16.76
CA ASN A 680 -48.70 43.59 -17.44
C ASN A 680 -47.17 43.76 -17.64
N LEU A 681 -46.41 42.63 -17.56
CA LEU A 681 -45.19 42.26 -18.35
C LEU A 681 -43.91 43.15 -18.18
N THR A 682 -42.65 42.63 -18.16
CA THR A 682 -42.11 41.31 -18.57
C THR A 682 -40.71 41.04 -17.95
N SER A 683 -40.27 39.76 -17.96
CA SER A 683 -38.86 39.28 -17.91
C SER A 683 -38.05 39.43 -16.60
N HIS A 684 -37.29 38.44 -16.09
CA HIS A 684 -37.34 36.98 -16.24
C HIS A 684 -36.75 36.34 -14.96
N ARG A 685 -37.19 35.14 -14.59
CA ARG A 685 -36.78 34.40 -13.39
C ARG A 685 -36.40 32.98 -13.81
N ASN A 686 -35.17 32.53 -13.53
CA ASN A 686 -34.78 31.13 -13.74
C ASN A 686 -34.79 30.34 -12.42
N SER A 687 -35.20 29.08 -12.54
CA SER A 687 -35.58 28.22 -11.42
C SER A 687 -34.48 27.26 -11.01
N SER A 688 -34.48 26.90 -9.73
CA SER A 688 -33.95 25.65 -9.19
C SER A 688 -34.47 24.44 -9.98
N GLN A 689 -33.63 23.42 -10.18
CA GLN A 689 -34.02 22.14 -10.72
C GLN A 689 -34.50 21.19 -9.62
N VAL A 690 -35.60 20.48 -9.91
CA VAL A 690 -36.12 19.31 -9.21
C VAL A 690 -35.91 18.13 -10.14
N LEU A 691 -35.41 17.00 -9.65
CA LEU A 691 -35.27 15.76 -10.42
C LEU A 691 -36.55 14.90 -10.34
N PRO A 692 -36.89 14.15 -11.40
CA PRO A 692 -38.22 13.58 -11.57
C PRO A 692 -38.43 12.25 -10.84
N THR A 693 -39.66 12.05 -10.37
CA THR A 693 -40.21 10.74 -10.01
C THR A 693 -40.89 10.11 -11.23
N ASN A 694 -40.44 8.93 -11.67
CA ASN A 694 -41.20 7.99 -12.49
C ASN A 694 -40.50 6.63 -12.48
N ASP A 695 -41.08 5.65 -11.76
CA ASP A 695 -40.79 4.22 -11.94
C ASP A 695 -42.07 3.42 -11.63
N PRO A 696 -42.69 2.71 -12.61
CA PRO A 696 -44.00 2.10 -12.43
C PRO A 696 -43.95 0.68 -11.83
N SER A 697 -44.14 0.64 -10.51
CA SER A 697 -45.04 -0.27 -9.76
C SER A 697 -45.40 -1.69 -10.25
N TYR A 698 -45.46 -2.61 -9.28
CA TYR A 698 -46.03 -3.99 -9.28
C TYR A 698 -45.23 -5.05 -10.05
N SER A 699 -45.09 -6.31 -9.61
CA SER A 699 -45.23 -7.05 -8.33
C SER A 699 -45.25 -8.53 -8.72
N PHE A 700 -44.72 -9.46 -7.93
CA PHE A 700 -45.47 -10.70 -7.60
C PHE A 700 -44.83 -11.47 -6.45
N VAL A 701 -45.68 -11.99 -5.57
CA VAL A 701 -45.32 -12.99 -4.56
C VAL A 701 -45.13 -14.33 -5.26
N ASN A 702 -44.09 -15.09 -4.90
CA ASN A 702 -44.13 -16.55 -5.00
C ASN A 702 -43.23 -17.24 -3.98
N ARG A 703 -43.85 -18.03 -3.09
CA ARG A 703 -43.21 -19.18 -2.45
C ARG A 703 -43.29 -20.36 -3.40
N PRO A 704 -42.25 -21.20 -3.44
CA PRO A 704 -42.45 -22.65 -3.33
C PRO A 704 -41.92 -23.10 -1.96
N LEU A 705 -42.73 -23.73 -1.11
CA LEU A 705 -43.11 -25.16 -1.16
C LEU A 705 -41.95 -26.10 -0.83
N ILE A 706 -42.14 -26.78 0.30
CA ILE A 706 -41.35 -27.88 0.82
C ILE A 706 -41.42 -29.05 -0.17
N SER A 707 -40.28 -29.65 -0.51
CA SER A 707 -40.19 -31.06 -0.85
C SER A 707 -39.22 -31.75 0.11
N THR A 708 -39.66 -32.88 0.66
CA THR A 708 -38.90 -33.72 1.59
C THR A 708 -38.46 -34.99 0.90
N GLU A 709 -37.16 -35.13 0.66
CA GLU A 709 -36.44 -36.36 0.32
C GLU A 709 -34.96 -36.14 0.70
N GLY A 710 -34.19 -37.08 1.23
CA GLY A 710 -34.54 -38.44 1.66
C GLY A 710 -33.32 -39.38 1.61
N ARG A 711 -32.50 -39.41 2.69
CA ARG A 711 -31.26 -40.23 2.86
C ARG A 711 -30.08 -39.79 1.95
N THR A 712 -28.81 -40.07 2.28
CA THR A 712 -28.25 -40.95 3.33
C THR A 712 -26.99 -40.34 3.95
N GLN A 713 -26.82 -40.43 5.28
CA GLN A 713 -25.54 -40.14 5.94
C GLN A 713 -24.58 -41.33 5.80
N ILE A 714 -23.31 -41.04 5.51
CA ILE A 714 -22.19 -41.94 5.83
C ILE A 714 -21.16 -41.10 6.60
N ARG A 715 -20.91 -41.46 7.86
CA ARG A 715 -19.70 -41.07 8.59
C ARG A 715 -18.59 -42.08 8.26
N PRO A 716 -17.34 -41.64 8.22
CA PRO A 716 -16.34 -42.28 9.06
C PRO A 716 -15.77 -41.34 10.13
N ASP A 717 -15.00 -41.93 11.05
CA ASP A 717 -14.56 -41.34 12.31
C ASP A 717 -13.27 -40.51 12.24
N HIS A 718 -13.10 -39.72 13.30
CA HIS A 718 -11.87 -39.27 13.96
C HIS A 718 -10.59 -39.03 13.12
N SER A 719 -10.20 -37.76 13.09
CA SER A 719 -8.95 -37.22 12.59
C SER A 719 -7.70 -37.62 13.41
N PRO A 720 -6.53 -37.78 12.76
CA PRO A 720 -5.25 -37.35 13.32
C PRO A 720 -5.09 -35.84 13.15
N ALA A 721 -4.33 -35.19 14.04
CA ALA A 721 -4.10 -33.75 13.98
C ALA A 721 -3.23 -33.38 12.75
N GLN A 722 -3.78 -32.55 11.85
CA GLN A 722 -3.01 -31.95 10.77
C GLN A 722 -2.26 -30.73 11.28
N GLY A 723 -0.93 -30.84 11.38
CA GLY A 723 -0.07 -29.67 11.46
C GLY A 723 -0.05 -28.94 10.12
N SER A 724 -0.18 -27.61 10.14
CA SER A 724 0.19 -26.83 8.96
C SER A 724 1.71 -26.83 8.86
N TRP A 725 2.26 -27.39 7.79
CA TRP A 725 3.71 -27.46 7.55
C TRP A 725 4.25 -26.10 7.08
N MET A 726 4.12 -25.12 7.98
CA MET A 726 4.83 -23.84 8.09
C MET A 726 4.35 -23.02 9.30
N THR A 727 3.36 -23.50 10.07
CA THR A 727 3.38 -23.20 11.51
C THR A 727 4.44 -24.07 12.16
N ILE A 728 5.62 -23.49 12.39
CA ILE A 728 6.70 -24.18 13.09
C ILE A 728 6.16 -24.55 14.49
N SER A 729 6.19 -25.85 14.80
CA SER A 729 5.58 -26.41 16.00
C SER A 729 6.46 -26.18 17.23
N LEU A 730 5.99 -25.37 18.17
CA LEU A 730 6.60 -25.21 19.50
C LEU A 730 6.37 -26.48 20.35
N GLY A 731 7.04 -27.59 19.99
CA GLY A 731 6.90 -28.86 20.69
C GLY A 731 7.66 -30.04 20.06
N THR A 732 8.84 -30.33 20.64
CA THR A 732 9.65 -31.57 20.53
C THR A 732 10.23 -31.98 19.16
N PRO A 733 11.49 -32.46 19.12
CA PRO A 733 12.13 -32.90 17.88
C PRO A 733 11.65 -34.30 17.47
N ALA A 734 11.12 -34.43 16.26
CA ALA A 734 10.78 -35.70 15.64
C ALA A 734 11.57 -35.87 14.34
N SER A 735 12.42 -36.89 14.30
CA SER A 735 13.16 -37.29 13.10
C SER A 735 12.24 -38.02 12.11
N THR A 736 12.10 -37.50 10.89
CA THR A 736 11.53 -38.27 9.76
C THR A 736 12.23 -37.92 8.46
N SER A 737 12.50 -38.96 7.67
CA SER A 737 13.23 -38.95 6.40
C SER A 737 12.44 -38.34 5.24
N PHE A 738 13.16 -37.74 4.28
CA PHE A 738 12.65 -37.41 2.96
C PHE A 738 12.16 -38.66 2.20
N PRO A 739 11.17 -38.53 1.28
CA PRO A 739 10.91 -39.52 0.25
C PRO A 739 12.05 -39.56 -0.76
N GLU A 740 12.59 -40.75 -1.02
CA GLU A 740 13.69 -40.97 -1.96
C GLU A 740 13.16 -40.97 -3.41
N MET A 741 12.93 -39.79 -3.98
CA MET A 741 12.60 -39.61 -5.40
C MET A 741 13.45 -38.49 -6.03
N ILE A 742 14.64 -38.88 -6.49
CA ILE A 742 15.36 -38.43 -7.70
C ILE A 742 16.63 -39.30 -7.76
N ARG A 743 16.50 -40.52 -8.30
CA ARG A 743 17.69 -41.35 -8.61
C ARG A 743 17.49 -42.46 -9.65
N GLU A 744 16.62 -42.26 -10.65
CA GLU A 744 16.45 -43.28 -11.70
C GLU A 744 16.16 -42.71 -13.10
N VAL A 745 17.09 -41.90 -13.63
CA VAL A 745 17.20 -41.60 -15.08
C VAL A 745 18.64 -41.76 -15.56
N LEU A 746 19.26 -42.92 -15.28
CA LEU A 746 20.51 -43.35 -15.91
C LEU A 746 20.52 -44.88 -16.16
N GLY A 747 19.94 -45.26 -17.31
CA GLY A 747 20.23 -46.47 -18.11
C GLY A 747 20.45 -47.84 -17.44
N GLY A 748 19.50 -48.77 -17.65
CA GLY A 748 19.71 -50.20 -17.43
C GLY A 748 18.68 -51.06 -18.19
N GLN A 749 19.14 -51.84 -19.17
CA GLN A 749 18.30 -52.78 -19.94
C GLN A 749 18.21 -54.14 -19.19
N PRO A 750 17.09 -54.88 -19.25
CA PRO A 750 16.77 -55.89 -18.22
C PRO A 750 17.39 -57.26 -18.50
N ASP A 751 17.60 -58.04 -17.43
CA ASP A 751 17.67 -59.50 -17.53
C ASP A 751 17.05 -60.19 -16.28
N ASN A 752 16.68 -61.45 -16.43
CA ASN A 752 15.56 -62.06 -15.69
C ASN A 752 15.88 -62.71 -14.32
N ASP A 753 14.81 -62.83 -13.53
CA ASP A 753 14.51 -63.84 -12.50
C ASP A 753 15.40 -65.10 -12.43
N GLU A 754 15.80 -65.58 -11.24
CA GLU A 754 14.93 -66.37 -10.34
C GLU A 754 15.68 -66.98 -9.11
N ARG A 755 14.92 -67.22 -8.01
CA ARG A 755 15.12 -68.23 -6.90
C ARG A 755 15.99 -67.94 -5.63
N ARG A 756 15.30 -68.27 -4.52
CA ARG A 756 15.63 -68.39 -3.08
C ARG A 756 16.59 -69.58 -2.73
N PRO A 757 16.86 -69.89 -1.44
CA PRO A 757 17.35 -69.08 -0.31
C PRO A 757 18.46 -69.79 0.52
N GLY A 758 19.01 -69.12 1.55
CA GLY A 758 19.54 -69.82 2.75
C GLY A 758 20.99 -69.50 3.14
N PRO A 759 21.40 -69.78 4.39
CA PRO A 759 22.27 -68.86 5.13
C PRO A 759 23.61 -69.46 5.61
N VAL A 760 24.39 -68.63 6.32
CA VAL A 760 25.33 -68.92 7.43
C VAL A 760 26.70 -68.21 7.29
N ALA A 761 26.86 -67.18 8.13
CA ALA A 761 27.98 -66.83 9.00
C ALA A 761 29.45 -66.65 8.52
N ASP A 762 30.00 -65.54 9.06
CA ASP A 762 31.31 -65.41 9.73
C ASP A 762 32.58 -65.04 8.92
N ARG A 763 33.36 -64.14 9.55
CA ARG A 763 34.80 -63.84 9.37
C ARG A 763 35.29 -63.01 8.18
N SER A 764 35.53 -61.75 8.51
CA SER A 764 36.71 -60.94 8.12
C SER A 764 38.05 -61.57 8.62
N PRO A 765 39.26 -60.98 8.41
CA PRO A 765 39.65 -59.79 7.65
C PRO A 765 40.91 -60.02 6.73
N LEU A 766 41.56 -58.93 6.29
CA LEU A 766 42.91 -58.83 5.69
C LEU A 766 43.04 -59.30 4.22
N GLY A 767 43.81 -58.64 3.34
CA GLY A 767 44.53 -57.37 3.47
C GLY A 767 45.66 -57.21 2.43
N TRP A 768 46.11 -55.96 2.24
CA TRP A 768 47.43 -55.55 1.73
C TRP A 768 47.83 -55.77 0.25
N HIS A 769 48.19 -54.64 -0.39
CA HIS A 769 49.34 -54.45 -1.32
C HIS A 769 49.31 -55.14 -2.71
N SER A 770 49.98 -54.61 -3.75
CA SER A 770 50.43 -53.24 -4.06
C SER A 770 50.93 -53.15 -5.52
N ARG A 771 51.01 -51.91 -6.06
CA ARG A 771 52.00 -51.45 -7.07
C ARG A 771 52.00 -52.02 -8.50
N ARG A 772 52.02 -51.06 -9.44
CA ARG A 772 52.88 -50.98 -10.66
C ARG A 772 52.60 -52.00 -11.80
N SER A 773 52.86 -51.70 -13.07
CA SER A 773 53.11 -50.41 -13.76
C SER A 773 53.20 -50.61 -15.28
N GLN A 774 52.78 -49.58 -16.05
CA GLN A 774 53.39 -49.10 -17.31
C GLN A 774 53.39 -49.96 -18.61
N LEU A 775 53.09 -49.25 -19.71
CA LEU A 775 53.64 -49.38 -21.09
C LEU A 775 53.30 -50.67 -21.87
N ALA A 776 52.93 -50.68 -23.17
CA ALA A 776 53.29 -49.78 -24.26
C ALA A 776 52.42 -49.98 -25.54
N GLN A 777 52.35 -48.92 -26.37
CA GLN A 777 52.44 -48.89 -27.85
C GLN A 777 51.39 -49.52 -28.81
N ILE A 778 51.00 -48.64 -29.74
CA ILE A 778 50.33 -48.73 -31.06
C ILE A 778 51.38 -49.31 -32.10
N PRO A 779 51.09 -49.83 -33.34
CA PRO A 779 50.28 -49.17 -34.40
C PRO A 779 49.63 -50.06 -35.51
N ALA A 780 49.21 -49.39 -36.61
CA ALA A 780 48.74 -49.87 -37.94
C ALA A 780 47.24 -50.23 -38.03
N SER A 781 46.34 -49.43 -38.63
CA SER A 781 46.18 -48.90 -40.02
C SER A 781 45.24 -49.76 -40.88
N TRP A 782 44.57 -49.13 -41.88
CA TRP A 782 44.02 -49.65 -43.16
C TRP A 782 42.69 -48.96 -43.58
N THR A 783 42.71 -48.33 -44.75
CA THR A 783 41.61 -47.94 -45.67
C THR A 783 42.13 -48.25 -47.09
N PRO A 784 41.32 -48.50 -48.17
CA PRO A 784 40.42 -47.50 -48.81
C PRO A 784 39.22 -48.07 -49.64
N GLY A 785 38.55 -47.20 -50.45
CA GLY A 785 37.59 -47.55 -51.54
C GLY A 785 36.15 -47.06 -51.27
N GLN A 786 35.46 -46.13 -51.96
CA GLN A 786 35.53 -45.35 -53.23
C GLN A 786 34.39 -45.69 -54.24
N ASP A 787 33.82 -44.65 -54.87
CA ASP A 787 32.87 -44.58 -56.02
C ASP A 787 31.40 -45.06 -55.83
N GLY A 788 30.35 -44.48 -56.46
CA GLY A 788 30.25 -43.24 -57.27
C GLY A 788 28.90 -43.09 -58.05
N LEU A 789 28.60 -41.87 -58.53
CA LEU A 789 27.56 -41.47 -59.55
C LEU A 789 26.05 -41.70 -59.26
N ALA A 790 25.05 -41.03 -59.90
CA ALA A 790 24.87 -39.69 -60.49
C ALA A 790 23.41 -39.53 -61.05
N ILE A 791 23.01 -38.32 -61.51
CA ILE A 791 21.82 -38.01 -62.39
C ILE A 791 20.46 -37.99 -61.62
N ARG A 792 19.49 -37.04 -61.77
CA ARG A 792 19.03 -36.22 -62.92
C ARG A 792 18.40 -34.86 -62.50
N GLN A 793 18.39 -33.88 -63.41
CA GLN A 793 17.61 -32.63 -63.31
C GLN A 793 16.12 -32.84 -63.66
N LEU A 794 15.25 -31.91 -63.23
CA LEU A 794 14.19 -31.34 -64.07
C LEU A 794 13.76 -29.93 -63.57
N THR A 795 13.34 -29.09 -64.51
CA THR A 795 13.13 -27.63 -64.37
C THR A 795 11.67 -27.22 -64.59
N SER A 796 11.20 -26.14 -63.94
CA SER A 796 10.12 -25.31 -64.49
C SER A 796 10.13 -23.87 -63.94
N HIS A 797 10.18 -22.88 -64.84
CA HIS A 797 9.84 -21.47 -64.57
C HIS A 797 8.32 -21.24 -64.66
N SER A 798 7.83 -20.21 -63.96
CA SER A 798 6.81 -19.28 -64.51
C SER A 798 6.74 -17.98 -63.70
N ASP A 799 6.73 -16.84 -64.37
CA ASP A 799 6.75 -15.49 -63.79
C ASP A 799 5.36 -14.93 -63.37
N ASN A 800 5.40 -13.81 -62.63
CA ASN A 800 4.40 -12.71 -62.61
C ASN A 800 3.00 -13.02 -62.00
N THR A 801 2.23 -12.09 -61.42
CA THR A 801 2.32 -10.60 -61.35
C THR A 801 1.58 -10.06 -60.11
N TYR A 802 1.80 -8.77 -59.81
CA TYR A 802 1.10 -7.97 -58.77
C TYR A 802 -0.44 -8.03 -58.80
N SER A 803 -1.07 -7.96 -57.61
CA SER A 803 -2.25 -7.11 -57.39
C SER A 803 -2.40 -6.71 -55.92
N THR A 804 -2.36 -5.40 -55.67
CA THR A 804 -2.61 -4.77 -54.37
C THR A 804 -4.11 -4.74 -54.08
N VAL A 805 -4.54 -5.19 -52.90
CA VAL A 805 -5.88 -4.92 -52.37
C VAL A 805 -5.77 -4.49 -50.92
N CYS A 806 -5.99 -3.19 -50.65
CA CYS A 806 -6.22 -2.70 -49.30
C CYS A 806 -7.65 -3.06 -48.88
N ILE A 807 -7.83 -3.62 -47.67
CA ILE A 807 -9.15 -3.71 -47.02
C ILE A 807 -9.06 -2.99 -45.67
N HIS A 808 -10.05 -2.13 -45.43
CA HIS A 808 -10.17 -1.30 -44.24
C HIS A 808 -10.59 -2.09 -43.00
N GLN A 809 -10.30 -1.50 -41.83
CA GLN A 809 -10.86 -1.86 -40.53
C GLN A 809 -12.39 -2.00 -40.56
N ALA A 810 -12.91 -2.92 -39.73
CA ALA A 810 -14.24 -2.82 -39.15
C ALA A 810 -14.17 -3.32 -37.69
N GLU A 811 -14.78 -2.57 -36.79
CA GLU A 811 -14.83 -2.83 -35.33
C GLU A 811 -15.88 -3.90 -35.00
N VAL A 812 -15.58 -4.75 -34.00
CA VAL A 812 -16.52 -5.23 -32.95
C VAL A 812 -15.72 -5.39 -31.66
#